data_AF-R9ADE8-F1
#
_entry.id   AF-R9ADE8-F1
#
_cell.length_a   1.000
_cell.length_b   1.000
_cell.length_c   1.000
_cell.angle_alpha   90.00
_cell.angle_beta   90.00
_cell.angle_gamma   90.00
#
_symmetry.space_group_name_H-M   'P 1'
#
loop_
_entity.id
_entity.type
_entity.pdbx_description
1 polymer ?
#
loop_
_entity_poly.entity_id
_entity_poly.type
_entity_poly.pdbx_seq_one_letter_code
_entity_poly.pdbx_strand_id
1 'polypeptide(L)'
;MADEKSDRLKLDSLRPGISNFYINSNISWFLSPQWKFLHGVIGDDHFFDLLTSTCLFLKLENGCLAQVAGTPVFYDNKYKLNKPAPAKPSQIAIARHRLFYGRPLFYSTTNKVYAIGLPTTHVLNRLEGKVNNFTASPPLYLIAHIFPHQHKLRSMFDAANGITMSYNRLMRDAEIEASNPHTPTRLKQTQVLFQRMLTRHFNLDYVSVLKRHCASKTRGRNIDMTQYMDDDFVHMSEHIQTQSQLDKDTTLATQMSNQSDVVPIPYRPDIKAPPSFQDLQCGHGEVKAFAKHVLSDIIPGELFGSTHNKLRIFDSVDAFISMRKYETLTLHALVQGLQVNDFKCFYSAHYKQENGRSERIPPSEQTKVTQVVLEWIYWIFEDLLIPLLKNTFYVSDSSADRKRTYYFRHDDWLRATAPLLEQLSSSIFERASEDLTHSYRTLQPSYVRLMPKETGVRPIVNLRKQNWVDDDRLGHKVGYRRGLSINHILRSAFDVLSYERLRQPNAMGASLLGAQEAFERLKEYKKRIIGGAGESTHRKFYLIKADIQCCFDTIDQQKLLNMLDEIIKDDDYVILKHHTLARHNDTYKRTFKRQAVPEYEEESFIDYSKKLSEKLRNTIIADQVVHPHIEKNDLLKLLKEHIMENLIKINNRIYRQATGIPQGSILSTILCSFFYGMLERNEMEFVQQSPSALLLRFIDDFLFITTDREEARYFLQVLRKGFPQYGAHISDHKTLVNFDISFDGVETINRCQRPDDYFPWCGILVNSKTLDVKADYGKTFETDIRNSFSVGDGCRIGETVVQKLTQSFQQHAHALYADCNFNSSETVKRNLYENYLVAAVKMGVFLTDVLDWKRVNVAYIQRVVENVVQFGVRYTLFKASTKQGSYCTVPPRLIYWLGYKAFERVLVKLMSDSSLNNAIRAASRKLLRGVGATVNKGIFKRYRTNRNLNSIVKHSLNHLY
;
A
#
# COMPACT_ATOMS: atom_id res chain seq x y z
N MET A 1 3.60 -31.71 37.91
CA MET A 1 3.24 -32.81 36.97
C MET A 1 3.09 -32.29 35.53
N ALA A 2 4.05 -31.48 35.04
CA ALA A 2 3.95 -30.82 33.73
C ALA A 2 4.94 -31.32 32.67
N ASP A 3 5.93 -32.17 33.02
CA ASP A 3 7.00 -32.56 32.09
C ASP A 3 6.76 -33.82 31.24
N GLU A 4 5.78 -34.68 31.54
CA GLU A 4 5.65 -35.97 30.82
C GLU A 4 5.03 -35.89 29.41
N LYS A 5 4.45 -34.75 29.00
CA LYS A 5 3.87 -34.60 27.65
C LYS A 5 4.88 -34.10 26.61
N SER A 6 5.90 -33.35 27.02
CA SER A 6 6.95 -32.78 26.16
C SER A 6 7.86 -33.86 25.55
N ASP A 7 8.23 -34.87 26.32
CA ASP A 7 9.17 -35.91 25.87
C ASP A 7 8.58 -36.89 24.84
N ARG A 8 7.25 -37.00 24.72
CA ARG A 8 6.60 -37.90 23.74
C ARG A 8 6.64 -37.38 22.30
N LEU A 9 6.96 -36.10 22.09
CA LEU A 9 7.00 -35.46 20.76
C LEU A 9 8.41 -35.24 20.23
N LYS A 10 9.44 -35.50 21.05
CA LYS A 10 10.82 -35.64 20.59
C LYS A 10 11.02 -37.07 20.10
N LEU A 11 11.31 -37.27 18.81
CA LEU A 11 11.88 -38.53 18.35
C LEU A 11 13.12 -38.83 19.18
N ASP A 12 13.09 -39.98 19.85
CA ASP A 12 14.13 -40.59 20.68
C ASP A 12 15.54 -40.05 20.36
N SER A 13 16.14 -39.31 21.30
CA SER A 13 17.50 -38.74 21.19
C SER A 13 18.59 -39.80 20.99
N LEU A 14 18.21 -41.08 21.03
CA LEU A 14 19.06 -42.25 20.87
C LEU A 14 19.17 -42.77 19.41
N ARG A 15 18.48 -42.18 18.41
CA ARG A 15 18.68 -42.57 16.99
C ARG A 15 19.81 -41.74 16.34
N PRO A 16 20.99 -42.32 16.08
CA PRO A 16 22.10 -41.59 15.47
C PRO A 16 21.74 -41.09 14.06
N GLY A 17 21.97 -39.81 13.78
CA GLY A 17 21.81 -39.22 12.44
C GLY A 17 20.46 -38.56 12.13
N ILE A 18 19.45 -38.66 13.01
CA ILE A 18 18.17 -37.94 12.85
C ILE A 18 18.08 -36.85 13.93
N SER A 19 18.27 -35.60 13.55
CA SER A 19 18.12 -34.44 14.46
C SER A 19 16.72 -33.86 14.36
N ASN A 20 15.95 -33.95 15.45
CA ASN A 20 14.62 -33.37 15.53
C ASN A 20 14.71 -31.90 15.97
N PHE A 21 14.82 -30.98 15.02
CA PHE A 21 14.97 -29.56 15.31
C PHE A 21 13.67 -28.87 15.77
N TYR A 22 12.48 -29.45 15.48
CA TYR A 22 11.18 -28.85 15.77
C TYR A 22 10.14 -29.92 16.15
N ILE A 23 9.28 -29.59 17.11
CA ILE A 23 8.17 -30.46 17.52
C ILE A 23 7.13 -30.53 16.39
N ASN A 24 6.87 -31.73 15.87
CA ASN A 24 5.81 -31.95 14.88
C ASN A 24 4.60 -32.60 15.55
N SER A 25 3.58 -31.80 15.85
CA SER A 25 2.37 -32.27 16.53
C SER A 25 1.59 -33.32 15.72
N ASN A 26 1.73 -33.38 14.40
CA ASN A 26 1.08 -34.40 13.56
C ASN A 26 1.61 -35.82 13.83
N ILE A 27 2.80 -35.97 14.43
CA ILE A 27 3.35 -37.29 14.79
C ILE A 27 2.41 -38.03 15.75
N SER A 28 1.83 -37.30 16.72
CA SER A 28 0.88 -37.89 17.68
C SER A 28 -0.32 -38.57 17.00
N TRP A 29 -0.74 -38.05 15.85
CA TRP A 29 -1.81 -38.63 15.05
C TRP A 29 -1.37 -39.90 14.33
N PHE A 30 -0.17 -39.92 13.75
CA PHE A 30 0.40 -41.13 13.12
C PHE A 30 0.73 -42.23 14.12
N LEU A 31 0.86 -41.90 15.41
CA LEU A 31 1.04 -42.86 16.50
C LEU A 31 -0.29 -43.38 17.08
N SER A 32 -1.44 -42.98 16.53
CA SER A 32 -2.74 -43.46 17.02
C SER A 32 -2.93 -44.97 16.75
N PRO A 33 -3.81 -45.66 17.52
CA PRO A 33 -4.04 -47.09 17.35
C PRO A 33 -4.45 -47.49 15.94
N GLN A 34 -5.19 -46.64 15.24
CA GLN A 34 -5.66 -46.89 13.87
C GLN A 34 -4.49 -46.88 12.87
N TRP A 35 -3.54 -45.95 13.03
CA TRP A 35 -2.34 -45.89 12.20
C TRP A 35 -1.35 -47.02 12.51
N LYS A 36 -1.23 -47.41 13.78
CA LYS A 36 -0.47 -48.61 14.19
C LYS A 36 -1.06 -49.88 13.59
N PHE A 37 -2.38 -50.01 13.58
CA PHE A 37 -3.07 -51.12 12.92
C PHE A 37 -2.80 -51.11 11.41
N LEU A 38 -2.95 -49.97 10.75
CA LEU A 38 -2.65 -49.83 9.32
C LEU A 38 -1.20 -50.22 9.01
N HIS A 39 -0.24 -49.71 9.79
CA HIS A 39 1.18 -50.07 9.68
C HIS A 39 1.39 -51.59 9.82
N GLY A 40 0.75 -52.22 10.82
CA GLY A 40 0.83 -53.66 11.02
C GLY A 40 0.24 -54.48 9.87
N VAL A 41 -0.69 -53.92 9.09
CA VAL A 41 -1.31 -54.59 7.93
C VAL A 41 -0.49 -54.40 6.65
N ILE A 42 0.03 -53.20 6.39
CA ILE A 42 0.69 -52.89 5.11
C ILE A 42 2.23 -53.05 5.13
N GLY A 43 2.82 -53.11 6.32
CA GLY A 43 4.26 -53.24 6.52
C GLY A 43 5.04 -51.94 6.27
N ASP A 44 6.31 -51.96 6.65
CA ASP A 44 7.18 -50.78 6.71
C ASP A 44 7.36 -50.09 5.35
N ASP A 45 7.63 -50.86 4.28
CA ASP A 45 7.92 -50.32 2.95
C ASP A 45 6.73 -49.57 2.34
N HIS A 46 5.53 -50.16 2.42
CA HIS A 46 4.31 -49.51 1.91
C HIS A 46 3.88 -48.34 2.79
N PHE A 47 4.13 -48.41 4.09
CA PHE A 47 3.85 -47.29 4.99
C PHE A 47 4.81 -46.12 4.74
N PHE A 48 6.07 -46.40 4.46
CA PHE A 48 7.05 -45.40 4.05
C PHE A 48 6.67 -44.76 2.70
N ASP A 49 6.29 -45.57 1.70
CA ASP A 49 5.82 -45.06 0.41
C ASP A 49 4.53 -44.23 0.57
N LEU A 50 3.60 -44.65 1.43
CA LEU A 50 2.40 -43.89 1.75
C LEU A 50 2.73 -42.49 2.28
N LEU A 51 3.70 -42.35 3.20
CA LEU A 51 4.06 -41.06 3.78
C LEU A 51 4.89 -40.18 2.84
N THR A 52 5.70 -40.76 1.96
CA THR A 52 6.66 -40.03 1.11
C THR A 52 6.12 -39.73 -0.29
N SER A 53 5.36 -40.66 -0.88
CA SER A 53 4.87 -40.58 -2.26
C SER A 53 3.43 -40.07 -2.37
N THR A 54 2.70 -39.90 -1.24
CA THR A 54 1.31 -39.43 -1.26
C THR A 54 1.09 -38.15 -0.45
N CYS A 55 -0.05 -37.47 -0.68
CA CYS A 55 -0.52 -36.36 0.13
C CYS A 55 -1.75 -36.79 0.93
N LEU A 56 -1.65 -36.76 2.26
CA LEU A 56 -2.72 -37.19 3.15
C LEU A 56 -3.52 -35.98 3.66
N PHE A 57 -4.84 -36.09 3.57
CA PHE A 57 -5.78 -35.07 4.02
C PHE A 57 -6.77 -35.64 5.03
N LEU A 58 -6.91 -34.96 6.15
CA LEU A 58 -7.96 -35.18 7.11
C LEU A 58 -9.19 -34.35 6.71
N LYS A 59 -10.35 -34.99 6.61
CA LYS A 59 -11.63 -34.30 6.34
C LYS A 59 -12.10 -33.59 7.60
N LEU A 60 -12.44 -32.31 7.46
CA LEU A 60 -12.97 -31.46 8.53
C LEU A 60 -14.40 -31.01 8.19
N GLU A 61 -15.01 -30.24 9.09
CA GLU A 61 -16.34 -29.67 8.88
C GLU A 61 -16.35 -28.61 7.75
N ASN A 62 -17.54 -28.25 7.29
CA ASN A 62 -17.76 -27.21 6.28
C ASN A 62 -17.00 -27.42 4.95
N GLY A 63 -16.69 -28.68 4.62
CA GLY A 63 -15.95 -29.04 3.41
C GLY A 63 -14.47 -28.67 3.46
N CYS A 64 -13.92 -28.41 4.65
CA CYS A 64 -12.50 -28.12 4.82
C CYS A 64 -11.67 -29.42 4.89
N LEU A 65 -10.40 -29.32 4.54
CA LEU A 65 -9.43 -30.43 4.61
C LEU A 65 -8.16 -29.94 5.33
N ALA A 66 -7.61 -30.73 6.24
CA ALA A 66 -6.28 -30.49 6.82
C ALA A 66 -5.25 -31.41 6.17
N GLN A 67 -4.21 -30.85 5.55
CA GLN A 67 -3.10 -31.63 5.04
C GLN A 67 -2.15 -31.97 6.19
N VAL A 68 -1.94 -33.26 6.42
CA VAL A 68 -1.18 -33.79 7.56
C VAL A 68 0.14 -34.45 7.14
N ALA A 69 0.26 -34.88 5.87
CA ALA A 69 1.50 -35.40 5.29
C ALA A 69 1.58 -35.17 3.77
N GLY A 70 2.76 -35.47 3.23
CA GLY A 70 3.12 -35.28 1.83
C GLY A 70 3.61 -33.87 1.50
N THR A 71 3.99 -33.67 0.25
CA THR A 71 4.38 -32.34 -0.25
C THR A 71 3.22 -31.37 -0.08
N PRO A 72 3.39 -30.23 0.64
CA PRO A 72 2.27 -29.33 0.86
C PRO A 72 1.65 -28.88 -0.46
N VAL A 73 0.33 -28.91 -0.59
CA VAL A 73 -0.40 -28.65 -1.86
C VAL A 73 -0.03 -27.31 -2.50
N PHE A 74 0.43 -26.37 -1.70
CA PHE A 74 0.86 -25.06 -2.14
C PHE A 74 2.32 -24.96 -2.64
N TYR A 75 3.13 -26.01 -2.47
CA TYR A 75 4.46 -26.13 -3.09
C TYR A 75 4.37 -26.62 -4.53
N ASP A 76 3.26 -27.28 -4.91
CA ASP A 76 3.10 -27.85 -6.24
C ASP A 76 2.41 -26.88 -7.22
N ASN A 77 3.23 -26.19 -8.02
CA ASN A 77 2.91 -25.59 -9.33
C ASN A 77 4.06 -24.77 -9.95
N LYS A 78 5.22 -24.64 -9.29
CA LYS A 78 6.41 -23.98 -9.89
C LYS A 78 7.53 -24.93 -10.31
N TYR A 79 7.47 -26.20 -9.90
CA TYR A 79 8.52 -27.20 -10.14
C TYR A 79 8.07 -28.35 -11.04
N LYS A 80 6.98 -28.20 -11.81
CA LYS A 80 6.78 -29.09 -12.96
C LYS A 80 7.93 -28.86 -13.94
N LEU A 81 8.81 -29.86 -13.99
CA LEU A 81 9.96 -30.15 -14.84
C LEU A 81 9.69 -30.03 -16.35
N ASN A 82 9.17 -28.91 -16.81
CA ASN A 82 9.34 -28.49 -18.20
C ASN A 82 10.52 -27.51 -18.21
N LYS A 83 11.53 -27.74 -19.07
CA LYS A 83 12.59 -26.74 -19.34
C LYS A 83 11.91 -25.36 -19.42
N PRO A 84 12.28 -24.40 -18.57
CA PRO A 84 11.45 -23.23 -18.40
C PRO A 84 11.55 -22.43 -19.71
N ALA A 85 10.44 -22.38 -20.45
CA ALA A 85 10.38 -21.71 -21.74
C ALA A 85 10.74 -20.22 -21.55
N PRO A 86 11.47 -19.60 -22.49
CA PRO A 86 11.90 -18.21 -22.35
C PRO A 86 10.71 -17.28 -22.05
N ALA A 87 10.94 -16.31 -21.18
CA ALA A 87 9.88 -15.42 -20.72
C ALA A 87 9.27 -14.65 -21.91
N LYS A 88 7.95 -14.74 -22.08
CA LYS A 88 7.26 -14.00 -23.14
C LYS A 88 7.31 -12.50 -22.83
N PRO A 89 7.39 -11.60 -23.84
CA PRO A 89 7.37 -10.15 -23.61
C PRO A 89 6.18 -9.64 -22.79
N SER A 90 5.05 -10.36 -22.82
CA SER A 90 3.85 -10.07 -22.04
C SER A 90 3.97 -10.38 -20.54
N GLN A 91 4.91 -11.24 -20.16
CA GLN A 91 5.21 -11.62 -18.78
C GLN A 91 6.29 -10.73 -18.16
N ILE A 92 6.96 -9.94 -19.00
CA ILE A 92 8.04 -9.04 -18.61
C ILE A 92 7.45 -7.66 -18.32
N ALA A 93 7.47 -7.24 -17.06
CA ALA A 93 7.03 -5.91 -16.62
C ALA A 93 8.23 -5.01 -16.30
N ILE A 94 8.15 -3.74 -16.69
CA ILE A 94 9.12 -2.70 -16.31
C ILE A 94 8.95 -2.37 -14.82
N ALA A 95 10.05 -2.29 -14.06
CA ALA A 95 10.03 -2.11 -12.62
C ALA A 95 9.83 -0.63 -12.22
N ARG A 96 8.75 -0.01 -12.72
CA ARG A 96 8.40 1.41 -12.49
C ARG A 96 8.39 1.80 -11.00
N HIS A 97 8.07 0.87 -10.10
CA HIS A 97 8.10 1.11 -8.66
C HIS A 97 9.47 1.60 -8.13
N ARG A 98 10.58 1.36 -8.85
CA ARG A 98 11.93 1.82 -8.50
C ARG A 98 12.14 3.33 -8.67
N LEU A 99 11.27 3.98 -9.44
CA LEU A 99 11.27 5.42 -9.70
C LEU A 99 10.95 6.22 -8.43
N PHE A 100 10.09 5.70 -7.56
CA PHE A 100 9.53 6.42 -6.42
C PHE A 100 10.54 6.60 -5.29
N TYR A 101 10.48 7.77 -4.65
CA TYR A 101 11.25 8.16 -3.47
C TYR A 101 12.77 8.00 -3.67
N GLY A 102 13.23 8.30 -4.89
CA GLY A 102 14.65 8.44 -5.19
C GLY A 102 15.30 9.44 -4.23
N ARG A 103 16.55 9.17 -3.86
CA ARG A 103 17.37 10.14 -3.15
C ARG A 103 18.33 10.78 -4.14
N PRO A 104 18.61 12.08 -4.00
CA PRO A 104 19.65 12.72 -4.78
C PRO A 104 20.99 12.09 -4.43
N LEU A 105 21.77 11.77 -5.46
CA LEU A 105 23.18 11.42 -5.29
C LEU A 105 24.03 12.67 -5.42
N PHE A 106 25.14 12.73 -4.69
CA PHE A 106 26.08 13.86 -4.71
C PHE A 106 27.36 13.46 -5.42
N TYR A 107 28.01 14.41 -6.08
CA TYR A 107 29.36 14.20 -6.60
C TYR A 107 30.34 14.00 -5.45
N SER A 108 31.18 12.97 -5.54
CA SER A 108 32.15 12.60 -4.51
C SER A 108 33.17 13.70 -4.19
N THR A 109 33.51 14.53 -5.18
CA THR A 109 34.52 15.59 -5.08
C THR A 109 34.07 16.79 -4.25
N THR A 110 32.77 17.05 -4.16
CA THR A 110 32.26 18.24 -3.47
C THR A 110 31.31 17.90 -2.33
N ASN A 111 30.66 16.73 -2.33
CA ASN A 111 29.57 16.33 -1.40
C ASN A 111 28.44 17.36 -1.22
N LYS A 112 28.46 18.45 -1.99
CA LYS A 112 27.58 19.61 -1.89
C LYS A 112 26.81 19.85 -3.19
N VAL A 113 27.35 19.40 -4.33
CA VAL A 113 26.67 19.47 -5.63
C VAL A 113 26.00 18.13 -5.91
N TYR A 114 24.67 18.14 -6.09
CA TYR A 114 23.92 16.95 -6.45
C TYR A 114 24.10 16.63 -7.95
N ALA A 115 24.20 15.35 -8.27
CA ALA A 115 24.33 14.86 -9.64
C ALA A 115 22.96 14.89 -10.32
N ILE A 116 22.80 15.73 -11.35
CA ILE A 116 21.61 15.77 -12.20
C ILE A 116 21.81 14.84 -13.40
N GLY A 117 20.75 14.16 -13.83
CA GLY A 117 20.82 13.22 -14.94
C GLY A 117 21.00 11.79 -14.44
N LEU A 118 21.89 11.02 -15.06
CA LEU A 118 22.16 9.65 -14.66
C LEU A 118 23.00 9.57 -13.37
N PRO A 119 22.74 8.58 -12.48
CA PRO A 119 23.48 8.46 -11.23
C PRO A 119 24.94 8.10 -11.48
N THR A 120 25.85 8.48 -10.56
CA THR A 120 27.30 8.15 -10.66
C THR A 120 27.56 6.65 -10.77
N THR A 121 26.67 5.85 -10.18
CA THR A 121 26.67 4.39 -10.26
C THR A 121 26.12 3.82 -11.57
N HIS A 122 25.77 4.63 -12.57
CA HIS A 122 25.27 4.15 -13.86
C HIS A 122 26.42 3.83 -14.83
N VAL A 123 26.29 2.78 -15.65
CA VAL A 123 27.34 2.32 -16.58
C VAL A 123 27.87 3.43 -17.50
N LEU A 124 26.99 4.31 -18.00
CA LEU A 124 27.41 5.43 -18.86
C LEU A 124 28.32 6.44 -18.14
N ASN A 125 28.14 6.65 -16.83
CA ASN A 125 29.04 7.51 -16.04
C ASN A 125 30.31 6.77 -15.63
N ARG A 126 30.21 5.47 -15.30
CA ARG A 126 31.38 4.66 -14.93
C ARG A 126 32.39 4.57 -16.08
N LEU A 127 31.94 4.52 -17.33
CA LEU A 127 32.80 4.43 -18.51
C LEU A 127 33.48 5.75 -18.94
N GLU A 128 33.39 6.81 -18.13
CA GLU A 128 34.08 8.07 -18.39
C GLU A 128 35.60 7.88 -18.30
N GLY A 129 36.32 8.23 -19.39
CA GLY A 129 37.72 7.89 -19.64
C GLY A 129 38.78 8.49 -18.69
N LYS A 130 38.39 8.98 -17.51
CA LYS A 130 39.30 9.54 -16.48
C LYS A 130 39.33 8.73 -15.18
N VAL A 131 38.48 7.72 -15.00
CA VAL A 131 38.35 7.00 -13.71
C VAL A 131 38.59 5.49 -13.82
N ASN A 132 38.57 4.89 -15.02
CA ASN A 132 38.59 3.44 -15.16
C ASN A 132 39.83 2.88 -15.87
N ASN A 133 40.72 2.25 -15.10
CA ASN A 133 41.76 1.31 -15.59
C ASN A 133 41.18 -0.08 -15.96
N PHE A 134 39.85 -0.23 -15.98
CA PHE A 134 39.18 -1.54 -15.92
C PHE A 134 38.83 -2.19 -17.27
N THR A 135 38.90 -1.49 -18.42
CA THR A 135 38.43 -2.08 -19.69
C THR A 135 39.21 -1.63 -20.93
N ALA A 136 39.63 -2.59 -21.78
CA ALA A 136 40.34 -2.34 -23.03
C ALA A 136 39.46 -1.74 -24.16
N SER A 137 38.12 -1.78 -24.02
CA SER A 137 37.17 -1.17 -24.97
C SER A 137 35.85 -0.79 -24.29
N PRO A 138 35.67 0.48 -23.85
CA PRO A 138 34.44 0.97 -23.24
C PRO A 138 33.13 0.68 -24.02
N PRO A 139 33.05 0.83 -25.35
CA PRO A 139 31.79 0.58 -26.08
C PRO A 139 31.41 -0.90 -26.14
N LEU A 140 32.38 -1.83 -26.17
CA LEU A 140 32.08 -3.27 -26.12
C LEU A 140 31.59 -3.69 -24.74
N TYR A 141 32.16 -3.08 -23.69
CA TYR A 141 31.68 -3.28 -22.32
C TYR A 141 30.24 -2.78 -22.14
N LEU A 142 29.93 -1.58 -22.67
CA LEU A 142 28.56 -1.06 -22.69
C LEU A 142 27.60 -2.01 -23.42
N ILE A 143 28.01 -2.56 -24.57
CA ILE A 143 27.22 -3.54 -25.32
C ILE A 143 26.94 -4.82 -24.49
N ALA A 144 27.93 -5.35 -23.78
CA ALA A 144 27.74 -6.48 -22.88
C ALA A 144 26.74 -6.15 -21.75
N HIS A 145 26.80 -4.91 -21.25
CA HIS A 145 25.87 -4.42 -20.24
C HIS A 145 24.45 -4.18 -20.78
N ILE A 146 24.26 -3.83 -22.06
CA ILE A 146 22.94 -3.60 -22.66
C ILE A 146 22.28 -4.92 -23.09
N PHE A 147 23.07 -5.87 -23.61
CA PHE A 147 22.58 -7.10 -24.25
C PHE A 147 23.04 -8.38 -23.53
N PRO A 148 22.73 -8.57 -22.24
CA PRO A 148 23.25 -9.69 -21.47
C PRO A 148 22.83 -11.06 -22.00
N HIS A 149 21.61 -11.21 -22.51
CA HIS A 149 21.15 -12.50 -23.03
C HIS A 149 21.93 -12.87 -24.31
N GLN A 150 22.31 -11.88 -25.11
CA GLN A 150 23.18 -12.09 -26.28
C GLN A 150 24.60 -12.50 -25.90
N HIS A 151 25.05 -12.17 -24.68
CA HIS A 151 26.36 -12.50 -24.12
C HIS A 151 26.31 -13.73 -23.19
N LYS A 152 25.19 -14.45 -23.13
CA LYS A 152 24.95 -15.59 -22.22
C LYS A 152 25.12 -15.23 -20.73
N LEU A 153 24.96 -13.97 -20.39
CA LEU A 153 24.92 -13.46 -19.01
C LEU A 153 23.51 -13.61 -18.45
N ARG A 154 23.37 -13.51 -17.13
CA ARG A 154 22.05 -13.58 -16.48
C ARG A 154 21.11 -12.53 -17.03
N SER A 155 19.98 -13.00 -17.56
CA SER A 155 18.99 -12.16 -18.19
C SER A 155 17.59 -12.42 -17.65
N MET A 156 16.77 -11.38 -17.73
CA MET A 156 15.34 -11.44 -17.43
C MET A 156 14.52 -12.26 -18.43
N PHE A 157 15.09 -12.51 -19.61
CA PHE A 157 14.49 -13.34 -20.65
C PHE A 157 14.67 -14.84 -20.34
N ASP A 158 15.53 -15.17 -19.37
CA ASP A 158 15.76 -16.52 -18.89
C ASP A 158 14.74 -16.87 -17.80
N ALA A 159 14.08 -18.01 -17.97
CA ALA A 159 12.92 -18.35 -17.16
C ALA A 159 13.26 -18.86 -15.74
N ALA A 160 14.53 -19.18 -15.46
CA ALA A 160 15.04 -19.54 -14.14
C ALA A 160 15.30 -18.33 -13.21
N ASN A 161 15.41 -17.12 -13.77
CA ASN A 161 15.86 -15.91 -13.07
C ASN A 161 14.72 -15.03 -12.52
N GLY A 162 13.51 -15.58 -12.42
CA GLY A 162 12.25 -14.86 -12.22
C GLY A 162 12.29 -13.69 -11.22
N ILE A 163 11.78 -12.53 -11.65
CA ILE A 163 11.35 -11.31 -10.90
C ILE A 163 12.41 -10.65 -9.97
N THR A 164 13.49 -11.34 -9.59
CA THR A 164 14.38 -10.97 -8.48
C THR A 164 15.69 -10.34 -8.95
N MET A 165 15.89 -10.20 -10.27
CA MET A 165 17.16 -9.75 -10.87
C MET A 165 17.32 -8.23 -11.07
N SER A 166 16.29 -7.40 -10.88
CA SER A 166 16.34 -6.02 -11.42
C SER A 166 17.35 -5.08 -10.75
N TYR A 167 17.71 -5.31 -9.48
CA TYR A 167 18.77 -4.51 -8.84
C TYR A 167 20.18 -4.97 -9.21
N ASN A 168 20.38 -6.28 -9.41
CA ASN A 168 21.68 -6.84 -9.79
C ASN A 168 22.13 -6.43 -11.20
N ARG A 169 21.26 -5.83 -12.04
CA ARG A 169 21.64 -5.39 -13.39
C ARG A 169 22.43 -4.08 -13.48
N LEU A 170 22.30 -3.16 -12.52
CA LEU A 170 23.03 -1.88 -12.55
C LEU A 170 24.51 -2.03 -12.17
N MET A 171 24.86 -3.14 -11.53
CA MET A 171 26.19 -3.49 -11.01
C MET A 171 26.51 -4.93 -11.42
N ARG A 172 26.80 -5.14 -12.70
CA ARG A 172 27.18 -6.46 -13.27
C ARG A 172 28.65 -6.56 -13.63
N ASP A 173 29.43 -5.63 -13.14
CA ASP A 173 30.82 -5.48 -13.52
C ASP A 173 31.59 -6.75 -13.12
N ALA A 174 31.37 -7.25 -11.89
CA ALA A 174 31.89 -8.53 -11.43
C ALA A 174 31.42 -9.74 -12.25
N GLU A 175 30.18 -9.73 -12.78
CA GLU A 175 29.66 -10.81 -13.62
C GLU A 175 30.33 -10.80 -15.01
N ILE A 176 30.50 -9.62 -15.60
CA ILE A 176 31.15 -9.42 -16.90
C ILE A 176 32.64 -9.75 -16.80
N GLU A 177 33.30 -9.32 -15.73
CA GLU A 177 34.72 -9.60 -15.47
C GLU A 177 34.97 -11.10 -15.25
N ALA A 178 34.14 -11.76 -14.43
CA ALA A 178 34.30 -13.18 -14.16
C ALA A 178 34.03 -14.07 -15.38
N SER A 179 33.13 -13.65 -16.28
CA SER A 179 32.73 -14.45 -17.45
C SER A 179 33.48 -14.09 -18.74
N ASN A 180 34.09 -12.90 -18.81
CA ASN A 180 34.75 -12.32 -19.98
C ASN A 180 34.05 -12.65 -21.31
N PRO A 181 32.78 -12.24 -21.49
CA PRO A 181 31.92 -12.79 -22.52
C PRO A 181 32.32 -12.34 -23.93
N HIS A 182 32.34 -13.27 -24.87
CA HIS A 182 32.57 -12.95 -26.28
C HIS A 182 31.41 -12.13 -26.87
N THR A 183 31.71 -10.94 -27.41
CA THR A 183 30.71 -10.10 -28.07
C THR A 183 30.32 -10.65 -29.44
N PRO A 184 29.02 -10.97 -29.69
CA PRO A 184 28.58 -11.46 -30.99
C PRO A 184 28.91 -10.49 -32.13
N THR A 185 29.34 -11.01 -33.29
CA THR A 185 29.77 -10.21 -34.46
C THR A 185 28.74 -9.15 -34.86
N ARG A 186 27.44 -9.48 -34.79
CA ARG A 186 26.34 -8.54 -35.11
C ARG A 186 26.24 -7.33 -34.17
N LEU A 187 26.72 -7.45 -32.93
CA LEU A 187 26.77 -6.34 -31.97
C LEU A 187 28.15 -5.67 -32.02
N LYS A 188 29.23 -6.41 -32.31
CA LYS A 188 30.55 -5.82 -32.48
C LYS A 188 30.57 -4.74 -33.58
N GLN A 189 29.86 -4.98 -34.68
CA GLN A 189 29.69 -3.97 -35.76
C GLN A 189 28.91 -2.71 -35.35
N THR A 190 28.16 -2.71 -34.23
CA THR A 190 27.45 -1.53 -33.73
C THR A 190 28.27 -0.73 -32.72
N GLN A 191 29.51 -1.14 -32.43
CA GLN A 191 30.42 -0.48 -31.49
C GLN A 191 30.56 1.02 -31.76
N VAL A 192 30.62 1.45 -33.02
CA VAL A 192 30.71 2.86 -33.40
C VAL A 192 29.49 3.66 -32.94
N LEU A 193 28.29 3.08 -32.99
CA LEU A 193 27.06 3.72 -32.52
C LEU A 193 27.08 3.87 -30.99
N PHE A 194 27.52 2.85 -30.26
CA PHE A 194 27.64 2.92 -28.80
C PHE A 194 28.77 3.83 -28.33
N GLN A 195 29.86 3.95 -29.11
CA GLN A 195 30.89 4.97 -28.89
C GLN A 195 30.34 6.39 -29.08
N ARG A 196 29.55 6.62 -30.14
CA ARG A 196 28.84 7.89 -30.36
C ARG A 196 27.87 8.19 -29.22
N MET A 197 27.16 7.19 -28.72
CA MET A 197 26.26 7.30 -27.58
C MET A 197 27.00 7.73 -26.30
N LEU A 198 28.15 7.11 -26.00
CA LEU A 198 29.01 7.50 -24.89
C LEU A 198 29.50 8.95 -25.04
N THR A 199 30.00 9.31 -26.21
CA THR A 199 30.49 10.67 -26.50
C THR A 199 29.38 11.71 -26.33
N ARG A 200 28.17 11.41 -26.82
CA ARG A 200 26.98 12.27 -26.65
C ARG A 200 26.58 12.41 -25.18
N HIS A 201 26.61 11.32 -24.42
CA HIS A 201 26.34 11.35 -22.98
C HIS A 201 27.34 12.23 -22.23
N PHE A 202 28.64 12.10 -22.49
CA PHE A 202 29.67 12.90 -21.82
C PHE A 202 29.60 14.40 -22.16
N ASN A 203 29.13 14.73 -23.37
CA ASN A 203 28.97 16.12 -23.81
C ASN A 203 27.61 16.72 -23.43
N LEU A 204 26.69 15.93 -22.86
CA LEU A 204 25.34 16.39 -22.54
C LEU A 204 25.31 17.13 -21.19
N ASP A 205 25.00 18.43 -21.23
CA ASP A 205 24.71 19.20 -20.03
C ASP A 205 23.26 18.97 -19.57
N TYR A 206 23.09 17.93 -18.75
CA TYR A 206 21.81 17.61 -18.11
C TYR A 206 21.19 18.78 -17.34
N VAL A 207 22.01 19.67 -16.78
CA VAL A 207 21.55 20.82 -15.99
C VAL A 207 20.88 21.85 -16.90
N SER A 208 21.51 22.15 -18.04
CA SER A 208 20.95 23.07 -19.03
C SER A 208 19.66 22.52 -19.65
N VAL A 209 19.61 21.21 -19.94
CA VAL A 209 18.39 20.56 -20.43
C VAL A 209 17.28 20.61 -19.39
N LEU A 210 17.59 20.34 -18.11
CA LEU A 210 16.63 20.43 -17.01
C LEU A 210 16.10 21.86 -16.87
N LYS A 211 16.97 22.87 -16.88
CA LYS A 211 16.56 24.29 -16.76
C LYS A 211 15.68 24.74 -17.92
N ARG A 212 15.92 24.22 -19.14
CA ARG A 212 15.14 24.54 -20.34
C ARG A 212 13.70 24.01 -20.26
N HIS A 213 13.52 22.78 -19.78
CA HIS A 213 12.21 22.10 -19.81
C HIS A 213 11.46 22.16 -18.48
N CYS A 214 12.17 22.19 -17.36
CA CYS A 214 11.60 22.20 -16.02
C CYS A 214 12.22 23.35 -15.21
N ALA A 215 11.65 24.56 -15.29
CA ALA A 215 12.15 25.70 -14.52
C ALA A 215 12.06 25.46 -12.99
N SER A 216 13.06 25.92 -12.23
CA SER A 216 13.05 25.80 -10.76
C SER A 216 11.94 26.66 -10.20
N LYS A 217 11.08 26.07 -9.37
CA LYS A 217 9.92 26.76 -8.77
C LYS A 217 10.28 27.48 -7.47
N THR A 218 11.51 27.25 -6.94
CA THR A 218 11.97 27.79 -5.66
C THR A 218 13.10 28.84 -5.79
N ARG A 219 13.63 29.10 -6.99
CA ARG A 219 14.76 30.02 -7.18
C ARG A 219 14.31 31.47 -7.05
N GLY A 220 14.95 32.24 -6.16
CA GLY A 220 14.62 33.65 -5.91
C GLY A 220 13.43 33.88 -4.98
N ARG A 221 12.90 32.82 -4.36
CA ARG A 221 11.86 32.89 -3.32
C ARG A 221 12.45 32.34 -2.03
N ASN A 222 12.28 33.06 -0.91
CA ASN A 222 12.55 32.49 0.41
C ASN A 222 11.31 31.67 0.78
N ILE A 223 11.37 30.36 0.53
CA ILE A 223 10.27 29.44 0.78
C ILE A 223 10.60 28.73 2.08
N ASP A 224 10.10 29.29 3.17
CA ASP A 224 10.11 28.63 4.46
C ASP A 224 8.81 27.81 4.60
N MET A 225 8.92 26.49 4.48
CA MET A 225 7.78 25.59 4.60
C MET A 225 7.53 25.14 6.05
N THR A 226 8.33 25.57 7.03
CA THR A 226 8.10 25.23 8.45
C THR A 226 6.77 25.80 8.94
N GLN A 227 6.38 26.97 8.43
CA GLN A 227 5.12 27.66 8.75
C GLN A 227 3.86 26.92 8.25
N TYR A 228 4.03 25.86 7.46
CA TYR A 228 2.92 25.12 6.81
C TYR A 228 3.04 23.62 7.02
N MET A 229 3.69 23.17 8.09
CA MET A 229 3.57 21.77 8.51
C MET A 229 2.12 21.46 8.89
N ASP A 230 1.81 20.24 9.32
CA ASP A 230 0.54 20.06 10.05
C ASP A 230 0.53 21.13 11.15
N ASP A 231 -0.47 22.02 11.18
CA ASP A 231 -0.53 23.10 12.19
C ASP A 231 -0.36 22.48 13.60
N ASP A 232 -0.93 21.28 13.77
CA ASP A 232 -0.80 20.43 14.95
C ASP A 232 0.66 20.06 15.30
N PHE A 233 1.53 19.89 14.31
CA PHE A 233 2.94 19.55 14.49
C PHE A 233 3.80 20.77 14.87
N VAL A 234 3.56 21.93 14.25
CA VAL A 234 4.32 23.17 14.55
C VAL A 234 4.00 23.66 15.94
N HIS A 235 2.72 23.76 16.30
CA HIS A 235 2.30 24.13 17.65
C HIS A 235 2.86 23.16 18.70
N MET A 236 2.91 21.86 18.42
CA MET A 236 3.56 20.88 19.31
C MET A 236 5.07 21.12 19.43
N SER A 237 5.80 21.36 18.34
CA SER A 237 7.24 21.63 18.37
C SER A 237 7.58 22.86 19.21
N GLU A 238 6.78 23.91 19.12
CA GLU A 238 6.90 25.12 19.95
C GLU A 238 6.63 24.81 21.43
N HIS A 239 5.56 24.05 21.71
CA HIS A 239 5.22 23.60 23.06
C HIS A 239 6.34 22.77 23.72
N ILE A 240 6.89 21.78 23.00
CA ILE A 240 8.00 20.94 23.49
C ILE A 240 9.24 21.79 23.78
N GLN A 241 9.55 22.77 22.92
CA GLN A 241 10.67 23.68 23.14
C GLN A 241 10.46 24.56 24.39
N THR A 242 9.27 25.13 24.58
CA THR A 242 8.95 25.94 25.77
C THR A 242 8.96 25.13 27.08
N GLN A 243 8.49 23.88 27.07
CA GLN A 243 8.56 23.01 28.25
C GLN A 243 10.01 22.64 28.60
N SER A 244 10.86 22.39 27.59
CA SER A 244 12.29 22.10 27.81
C SER A 244 13.10 23.29 28.36
N GLN A 245 12.61 24.52 28.18
CA GLN A 245 13.21 25.74 28.74
C GLN A 245 12.74 25.99 30.19
N LEU A 246 11.48 25.69 30.50
CA LEU A 246 10.94 25.78 31.87
C LEU A 246 11.59 24.80 32.85
N ASP A 247 12.03 23.62 32.38
CA ASP A 247 12.75 22.64 33.23
C ASP A 247 14.21 23.00 33.54
N LYS A 248 14.76 24.08 32.95
CA LYS A 248 16.15 24.54 33.20
C LYS A 248 16.27 25.76 34.10
N ASP A 249 15.20 26.52 34.30
CA ASP A 249 15.21 27.75 35.11
C ASP A 249 14.28 27.63 36.32
N THR A 250 14.61 26.73 37.25
CA THR A 250 14.00 26.71 38.59
C THR A 250 15.03 27.11 39.65
N THR A 251 15.52 28.34 39.58
CA THR A 251 16.05 29.09 40.75
C THR A 251 15.91 30.59 40.51
N LEU A 252 14.74 31.15 40.83
CA LEU A 252 14.53 32.47 41.45
C LEU A 252 13.02 32.73 41.51
N ALA A 253 12.47 32.63 42.71
CA ALA A 253 11.09 32.96 42.99
C ALA A 253 10.86 34.47 43.10
N THR A 254 9.57 34.83 42.92
CA THR A 254 8.87 35.97 43.52
C THR A 254 8.82 37.28 42.72
N GLN A 255 7.69 37.50 42.04
CA GLN A 255 6.82 38.67 42.27
C GLN A 255 5.47 38.47 41.57
N MET A 256 4.39 38.65 42.33
CA MET A 256 3.01 38.59 41.85
C MET A 256 2.61 39.89 41.14
N SER A 257 1.66 39.74 40.21
CA SER A 257 0.49 40.60 39.95
C SER A 257 0.38 41.26 38.56
N ASN A 258 -0.81 41.00 38.00
CA ASN A 258 -1.66 41.87 37.19
C ASN A 258 -1.51 41.94 35.66
N GLN A 259 -2.71 41.88 35.06
CA GLN A 259 -3.13 42.27 33.71
C GLN A 259 -3.00 41.23 32.59
N SER A 260 -4.02 40.38 32.59
CA SER A 260 -4.71 39.92 31.40
C SER A 260 -5.02 41.07 30.43
N ASP A 261 -4.36 41.07 29.28
CA ASP A 261 -4.88 41.66 28.05
C ASP A 261 -4.88 40.58 26.97
N VAL A 262 -6.01 39.89 26.87
CA VAL A 262 -6.35 39.06 25.71
C VAL A 262 -6.64 40.03 24.57
N VAL A 263 -5.64 40.31 23.72
CA VAL A 263 -5.87 41.00 22.46
C VAL A 263 -6.60 40.03 21.53
N PRO A 264 -7.84 40.31 21.10
CA PRO A 264 -8.51 39.48 20.10
C PRO A 264 -7.75 39.61 18.78
N ILE A 265 -7.21 38.51 18.26
CA ILE A 265 -6.61 38.50 16.93
C ILE A 265 -7.73 38.80 15.92
N PRO A 266 -7.70 39.94 15.19
CA PRO A 266 -8.72 40.23 14.22
C PRO A 266 -8.54 39.28 13.02
N TYR A 267 -9.62 38.65 12.60
CA TYR A 267 -9.71 37.92 11.34
C TYR A 267 -9.29 38.84 10.19
N ARG A 268 -8.09 38.62 9.64
CA ARG A 268 -7.57 39.35 8.47
C ARG A 268 -7.98 38.60 7.19
N PRO A 269 -8.79 39.18 6.30
CA PRO A 269 -9.21 38.53 5.04
C PRO A 269 -8.09 38.36 4.00
N ASP A 270 -6.88 38.86 4.25
CA ASP A 270 -5.81 39.02 3.24
C ASP A 270 -4.67 37.99 3.30
N ILE A 271 -4.84 36.87 4.01
CA ILE A 271 -3.86 35.78 3.93
C ILE A 271 -4.06 35.05 2.60
N LYS A 272 -3.20 35.37 1.62
CA LYS A 272 -3.00 34.54 0.42
C LYS A 272 -2.93 33.07 0.85
N ALA A 273 -3.75 32.23 0.23
CA ALA A 273 -3.75 30.79 0.48
C ALA A 273 -2.31 30.25 0.53
N PRO A 274 -1.96 29.41 1.51
CA PRO A 274 -0.60 28.92 1.69
C PRO A 274 -0.10 28.24 0.40
N PRO A 275 1.19 28.38 0.04
CA PRO A 275 1.73 27.71 -1.14
C PRO A 275 1.58 26.20 -0.95
N SER A 276 0.78 25.56 -1.78
CA SER A 276 0.59 24.12 -1.70
C SER A 276 1.88 23.45 -2.21
N PHE A 277 2.24 22.28 -1.67
CA PHE A 277 3.29 21.45 -2.29
C PHE A 277 2.98 21.17 -3.77
N GLN A 278 1.71 21.24 -4.18
CA GLN A 278 1.31 21.18 -5.58
C GLN A 278 1.92 22.29 -6.45
N ASP A 279 2.24 23.46 -5.91
CA ASP A 279 2.82 24.59 -6.65
C ASP A 279 4.30 24.36 -7.01
N LEU A 280 4.97 23.47 -6.26
CA LEU A 280 6.36 23.06 -6.48
C LEU A 280 6.49 21.92 -7.49
N GLN A 281 5.37 21.36 -7.97
CA GLN A 281 5.38 20.21 -8.86
C GLN A 281 5.88 20.60 -10.27
N CYS A 282 6.63 19.70 -10.88
CA CYS A 282 6.82 19.71 -12.33
C CYS A 282 5.59 19.11 -13.00
N GLY A 283 5.06 19.82 -13.99
CA GLY A 283 4.00 19.30 -14.84
C GLY A 283 4.47 18.05 -15.58
N HIS A 284 3.55 17.12 -15.86
CA HIS A 284 3.90 15.91 -16.61
C HIS A 284 4.45 16.26 -18.00
N GLY A 285 3.97 17.34 -18.63
CA GLY A 285 4.51 17.85 -19.90
C GLY A 285 5.97 18.27 -19.82
N GLU A 286 6.37 18.98 -18.76
CA GLU A 286 7.76 19.40 -18.51
C GLU A 286 8.69 18.18 -18.40
N VAL A 287 8.29 17.19 -17.59
CA VAL A 287 9.07 15.95 -17.37
C VAL A 287 9.17 15.11 -18.65
N LYS A 288 8.09 15.03 -19.43
CA LYS A 288 8.06 14.35 -20.74
C LYS A 288 9.03 15.01 -21.72
N ALA A 289 8.99 16.34 -21.83
CA ALA A 289 9.87 17.09 -22.72
C ALA A 289 11.34 16.91 -22.33
N PHE A 290 11.66 16.99 -21.02
CA PHE A 290 12.99 16.69 -20.49
C PHE A 290 13.46 15.29 -20.87
N ALA A 291 12.67 14.25 -20.57
CA ALA A 291 13.05 12.87 -20.84
C ALA A 291 13.27 12.61 -22.33
N LYS A 292 12.37 13.10 -23.19
CA LYS A 292 12.51 12.96 -24.66
C LYS A 292 13.72 13.69 -25.21
N HIS A 293 14.03 14.88 -24.70
CA HIS A 293 15.22 15.63 -25.11
C HIS A 293 16.50 14.86 -24.76
N VAL A 294 16.63 14.41 -23.52
CA VAL A 294 17.77 13.61 -23.06
C VAL A 294 17.93 12.32 -23.89
N LEU A 295 16.84 11.58 -24.12
CA LEU A 295 16.89 10.37 -24.94
C LEU A 295 17.28 10.65 -26.39
N SER A 296 16.78 11.74 -26.98
CA SER A 296 17.09 12.13 -28.35
C SER A 296 18.56 12.52 -28.53
N ASP A 297 19.16 13.14 -27.52
CA ASP A 297 20.54 13.62 -27.58
C ASP A 297 21.52 12.47 -27.34
N ILE A 298 21.27 11.62 -26.34
CA ILE A 298 22.15 10.50 -26.01
C ILE A 298 22.10 9.42 -27.11
N ILE A 299 20.92 9.00 -27.55
CA ILE A 299 20.74 7.84 -28.43
C ILE A 299 20.95 8.26 -29.91
N PRO A 300 21.92 7.66 -30.62
CA PRO A 300 22.06 7.84 -32.08
C PRO A 300 20.76 7.49 -32.83
N GLY A 301 20.44 8.25 -33.88
CA GLY A 301 19.21 8.08 -34.66
C GLY A 301 19.01 6.67 -35.22
N GLU A 302 20.12 6.02 -35.58
CA GLU A 302 20.18 4.67 -36.12
C GLU A 302 19.70 3.62 -35.12
N LEU A 303 19.88 3.85 -33.81
CA LEU A 303 19.42 2.93 -32.76
C LEU A 303 17.91 3.04 -32.48
N PHE A 304 17.21 4.01 -33.08
CA PHE A 304 15.75 4.02 -33.12
C PHE A 304 15.19 3.27 -34.34
N GLY A 305 16.04 2.92 -35.32
CA GLY A 305 15.65 2.30 -36.58
C GLY A 305 15.04 3.29 -37.59
N SER A 306 13.95 3.96 -37.20
CA SER A 306 13.26 4.95 -38.04
C SER A 306 12.63 6.08 -37.21
N THR A 307 12.24 7.17 -37.89
CA THR A 307 11.50 8.27 -37.25
C THR A 307 10.16 7.80 -36.68
N HIS A 308 9.48 6.87 -37.36
CA HIS A 308 8.23 6.26 -36.86
C HIS A 308 8.46 5.56 -35.51
N ASN A 309 9.47 4.69 -35.43
CA ASN A 309 9.80 3.99 -34.18
C ASN A 309 10.23 4.95 -33.07
N LYS A 310 11.00 6.00 -33.40
CA LYS A 310 11.37 7.05 -32.43
C LYS A 310 10.14 7.70 -31.80
N LEU A 311 9.16 8.10 -32.61
CA LEU A 311 7.92 8.69 -32.12
C LEU A 311 7.13 7.72 -31.24
N ARG A 312 7.04 6.45 -31.63
CA ARG A 312 6.35 5.41 -30.82
C ARG A 312 7.01 5.13 -29.48
N ILE A 313 8.35 5.16 -29.43
CA ILE A 313 9.09 5.07 -28.16
C ILE A 313 8.78 6.30 -27.30
N PHE A 314 8.69 7.49 -27.90
CA PHE A 314 8.34 8.71 -27.18
C PHE A 314 6.88 8.73 -26.68
N ASP A 315 5.93 8.18 -27.43
CA ASP A 315 4.55 7.97 -26.95
C ASP A 315 4.55 7.04 -25.73
N SER A 316 5.39 5.99 -25.77
CA SER A 316 5.56 5.05 -24.66
C SER A 316 6.20 5.71 -23.43
N VAL A 317 7.14 6.65 -23.63
CA VAL A 317 7.71 7.49 -22.54
C VAL A 317 6.62 8.39 -21.94
N ASP A 318 5.76 8.98 -22.76
CA ASP A 318 4.64 9.81 -22.28
C ASP A 318 3.67 9.01 -21.41
N ALA A 319 3.31 7.82 -21.88
CA ALA A 319 2.48 6.89 -21.13
C ALA A 319 3.17 6.54 -19.80
N PHE A 320 4.43 6.11 -19.84
CA PHE A 320 5.20 5.71 -18.64
C PHE A 320 5.27 6.78 -17.55
N ILE A 321 5.46 8.06 -17.94
CA ILE A 321 5.52 9.19 -17.02
C ILE A 321 4.11 9.52 -16.47
N SER A 322 3.07 9.39 -17.30
CA SER A 322 1.68 9.69 -16.90
C SER A 322 1.01 8.62 -16.04
N MET A 323 1.59 7.43 -15.97
CA MET A 323 1.04 6.31 -15.21
C MET A 323 0.93 6.59 -13.72
N ARG A 324 -0.07 5.98 -13.09
CA ARG A 324 -0.30 6.00 -11.65
C ARG A 324 0.65 5.03 -10.94
N LYS A 325 0.87 5.23 -9.63
CA LYS A 325 1.90 4.50 -8.84
C LYS A 325 1.88 2.98 -8.96
N TYR A 326 0.70 2.38 -9.13
CA TYR A 326 0.51 0.92 -9.18
C TYR A 326 0.20 0.37 -10.57
N GLU A 327 0.32 1.20 -11.60
CA GLU A 327 0.17 0.74 -12.98
C GLU A 327 1.48 0.12 -13.46
N THR A 328 1.36 -0.95 -14.23
CA THR A 328 2.49 -1.72 -14.76
C THR A 328 2.49 -1.66 -16.27
N LEU A 329 3.68 -1.47 -16.84
CA LEU A 329 3.90 -1.45 -18.28
C LEU A 329 4.69 -2.69 -18.66
N THR A 330 4.19 -3.46 -19.62
CA THR A 330 4.86 -4.68 -20.09
C THR A 330 5.76 -4.38 -21.27
N LEU A 331 6.80 -5.19 -21.47
CA LEU A 331 7.66 -5.08 -22.65
C LEU A 331 6.84 -5.30 -23.94
N HIS A 332 5.83 -6.16 -23.90
CA HIS A 332 4.89 -6.33 -25.01
C HIS A 332 4.19 -5.02 -25.40
N ALA A 333 3.70 -4.26 -24.41
CA ALA A 333 3.06 -2.97 -24.66
C ALA A 333 4.03 -1.96 -25.28
N LEU A 334 5.28 -1.92 -24.81
CA LEU A 334 6.32 -1.02 -25.33
C LEU A 334 6.69 -1.27 -26.80
N VAL A 335 6.69 -2.54 -27.24
CA VAL A 335 7.07 -2.89 -28.62
C VAL A 335 5.89 -2.89 -29.58
N GLN A 336 4.67 -2.71 -29.08
CA GLN A 336 3.47 -2.76 -29.90
C GLN A 336 3.46 -1.60 -30.91
N GLY A 337 3.46 -1.92 -32.21
CA GLY A 337 3.44 -0.93 -33.28
C GLY A 337 4.82 -0.44 -33.73
N LEU A 338 5.90 -0.97 -33.15
CA LEU A 338 7.26 -0.78 -33.68
C LEU A 338 7.47 -1.61 -34.96
N GLN A 339 8.14 -1.02 -35.94
CA GLN A 339 8.60 -1.66 -37.16
C GLN A 339 9.98 -2.25 -36.91
N VAL A 340 10.04 -3.53 -36.52
CA VAL A 340 11.29 -4.23 -36.19
C VAL A 340 12.27 -4.25 -37.37
N ASN A 341 11.75 -4.30 -38.59
CA ASN A 341 12.56 -4.33 -39.81
C ASN A 341 13.38 -3.05 -40.04
N ASP A 342 12.99 -1.94 -39.40
CA ASP A 342 13.68 -0.66 -39.54
C ASP A 342 14.97 -0.60 -38.71
N PHE A 343 15.17 -1.51 -37.76
CA PHE A 343 16.39 -1.58 -36.94
C PHE A 343 17.56 -2.21 -37.71
N LYS A 344 17.89 -1.62 -38.86
CA LYS A 344 18.95 -2.08 -39.78
C LYS A 344 20.31 -2.26 -39.10
N CYS A 345 20.60 -1.49 -38.05
CA CYS A 345 21.83 -1.61 -37.29
C CYS A 345 22.02 -2.97 -36.60
N PHE A 346 20.94 -3.69 -36.26
CA PHE A 346 21.00 -4.98 -35.56
C PHE A 346 20.99 -6.21 -36.48
N TYR A 347 20.82 -6.01 -37.79
CA TYR A 347 20.95 -7.07 -38.79
C TYR A 347 22.40 -7.47 -39.01
N SER A 348 22.63 -8.73 -39.36
CA SER A 348 23.96 -9.19 -39.80
C SER A 348 24.43 -8.41 -41.03
N ALA A 349 25.75 -8.32 -41.23
CA ALA A 349 26.35 -7.56 -42.34
C ALA A 349 25.81 -7.98 -43.72
N HIS A 350 25.48 -9.26 -43.90
CA HIS A 350 24.89 -9.80 -45.13
C HIS A 350 23.52 -9.19 -45.48
N TYR A 351 22.74 -8.76 -44.47
CA TYR A 351 21.39 -8.23 -44.66
C TYR A 351 21.30 -6.72 -44.40
N LYS A 352 22.43 -6.05 -44.15
CA LYS A 352 22.51 -4.58 -44.16
C LYS A 352 22.47 -4.13 -45.62
N GLN A 353 21.30 -3.72 -46.07
CA GLN A 353 21.09 -3.28 -47.45
C GLN A 353 21.93 -2.05 -47.79
N GLU A 354 23.11 -2.27 -48.39
CA GLU A 354 23.91 -1.22 -49.04
C GLU A 354 23.78 -1.29 -50.58
N ASN A 355 23.37 -2.44 -51.16
CA ASN A 355 23.42 -2.68 -52.62
C ASN A 355 22.06 -2.91 -53.32
N GLY A 356 20.97 -2.31 -52.85
CA GLY A 356 19.70 -2.19 -53.62
C GLY A 356 18.95 -3.48 -54.00
N ARG A 357 19.50 -4.68 -53.76
CA ARG A 357 18.82 -5.96 -53.96
C ARG A 357 18.14 -6.39 -52.66
N SER A 358 16.81 -6.41 -52.68
CA SER A 358 16.00 -6.84 -51.54
C SER A 358 15.99 -8.37 -51.45
N GLU A 359 17.05 -8.95 -50.89
CA GLU A 359 16.99 -10.36 -50.47
C GLU A 359 15.95 -10.55 -49.38
N ARG A 360 15.17 -11.64 -49.48
CA ARG A 360 14.14 -11.98 -48.50
C ARG A 360 14.81 -12.34 -47.17
N ILE A 361 14.54 -11.54 -46.15
CA ILE A 361 15.06 -11.78 -44.79
C ILE A 361 14.53 -13.12 -44.27
N PRO A 362 15.40 -14.06 -43.85
CA PRO A 362 14.96 -15.35 -43.32
C PRO A 362 14.30 -15.19 -41.93
N PRO A 363 13.32 -16.04 -41.57
CA PRO A 363 12.64 -15.98 -40.27
C PRO A 363 13.58 -16.08 -39.06
N SER A 364 14.69 -16.81 -39.19
CA SER A 364 15.72 -16.95 -38.15
C SER A 364 16.39 -15.61 -37.85
N GLU A 365 16.74 -14.83 -38.88
CA GLU A 365 17.33 -13.49 -38.73
C GLU A 365 16.33 -12.54 -38.10
N GLN A 366 15.08 -12.55 -38.58
CA GLN A 366 14.02 -11.71 -38.03
C GLN A 366 13.76 -12.01 -36.54
N THR A 367 13.75 -13.29 -36.17
CA THR A 367 13.62 -13.72 -34.77
C THR A 367 14.78 -13.20 -33.92
N LYS A 368 16.02 -13.28 -34.43
CA LYS A 368 17.19 -12.82 -33.68
C LYS A 368 17.23 -11.31 -33.52
N VAL A 369 16.91 -10.55 -34.57
CA VAL A 369 16.78 -9.09 -34.48
C VAL A 369 15.68 -8.70 -33.50
N THR A 370 14.55 -9.40 -33.52
CA THR A 370 13.46 -9.18 -32.55
C THR A 370 13.95 -9.37 -31.11
N GLN A 371 14.74 -10.41 -30.83
CA GLN A 371 15.33 -10.61 -29.49
C GLN A 371 16.23 -9.44 -29.07
N VAL A 372 17.10 -8.97 -29.98
CA VAL A 372 18.00 -7.83 -29.71
C VAL A 372 17.22 -6.54 -29.46
N VAL A 373 16.19 -6.28 -30.28
CA VAL A 373 15.31 -5.11 -30.12
C VAL A 373 14.54 -5.17 -28.80
N LEU A 374 14.05 -6.35 -28.39
CA LEU A 374 13.38 -6.51 -27.10
C LEU A 374 14.29 -6.17 -25.92
N GLU A 375 15.55 -6.63 -25.93
CA GLU A 375 16.54 -6.26 -24.92
C GLU A 375 16.86 -4.76 -24.94
N TRP A 376 16.99 -4.18 -26.14
CA TRP A 376 17.26 -2.75 -26.32
C TRP A 376 16.13 -1.87 -25.73
N ILE A 377 14.88 -2.15 -26.09
CA ILE A 377 13.72 -1.40 -25.58
C ILE A 377 13.58 -1.59 -24.07
N TYR A 378 13.83 -2.80 -23.55
CA TYR A 378 13.84 -3.01 -22.11
C TYR A 378 14.91 -2.14 -21.42
N TRP A 379 16.13 -2.11 -21.94
CA TRP A 379 17.23 -1.33 -21.36
C TRP A 379 16.92 0.17 -21.36
N ILE A 380 16.33 0.71 -22.43
CA ILE A 380 15.91 2.13 -22.49
C ILE A 380 14.99 2.48 -21.32
N PHE A 381 13.99 1.65 -21.01
CA PHE A 381 13.02 1.97 -19.96
C PHE A 381 13.51 1.62 -18.56
N GLU A 382 14.08 0.42 -18.37
CA GLU A 382 14.49 -0.08 -17.06
C GLU A 382 15.80 0.54 -16.57
N ASP A 383 16.81 0.56 -17.43
CA ASP A 383 18.19 0.84 -17.02
C ASP A 383 18.61 2.28 -17.37
N LEU A 384 17.97 2.93 -18.36
CA LEU A 384 18.25 4.33 -18.71
C LEU A 384 17.19 5.31 -18.15
N LEU A 385 15.91 5.17 -18.51
CA LEU A 385 14.86 6.13 -18.17
C LEU A 385 14.55 6.16 -16.66
N ILE A 386 14.41 5.01 -16.00
CA ILE A 386 14.13 4.96 -14.57
C ILE A 386 15.25 5.62 -13.76
N PRO A 387 16.54 5.27 -13.93
CA PRO A 387 17.62 5.94 -13.20
C PRO A 387 17.73 7.43 -13.51
N LEU A 388 17.54 7.85 -14.77
CA LEU A 388 17.52 9.26 -15.16
C LEU A 388 16.46 10.04 -14.38
N LEU A 389 15.21 9.58 -14.42
CA LEU A 389 14.11 10.27 -13.76
C LEU A 389 14.25 10.23 -12.23
N LYS A 390 14.66 9.10 -11.66
CA LYS A 390 14.85 8.91 -10.21
C LYS A 390 15.92 9.83 -9.63
N ASN A 391 17.01 10.03 -10.36
CA ASN A 391 18.13 10.84 -9.91
C ASN A 391 17.94 12.34 -10.23
N THR A 392 17.02 12.69 -11.14
CA THR A 392 16.68 14.08 -11.47
C THR A 392 15.49 14.63 -10.68
N PHE A 393 14.48 13.78 -10.41
CA PHE A 393 13.25 14.17 -9.74
C PHE A 393 12.99 13.33 -8.48
N TYR A 394 12.49 13.98 -7.44
CA TYR A 394 11.83 13.31 -6.34
C TYR A 394 10.41 12.94 -6.78
N VAL A 395 10.19 11.64 -7.00
CA VAL A 395 8.89 11.11 -7.46
C VAL A 395 8.10 10.56 -6.29
N SER A 396 6.91 11.09 -6.03
CA SER A 396 6.06 10.72 -4.90
C SER A 396 4.60 10.58 -5.31
N ASP A 397 3.80 9.93 -4.47
CA ASP A 397 2.35 10.12 -4.39
C ASP A 397 2.03 11.16 -3.29
N SER A 398 0.77 11.59 -3.24
CA SER A 398 0.23 12.49 -2.21
C SER A 398 -0.87 11.78 -1.43
N SER A 399 -1.05 12.13 -0.15
CA SER A 399 -2.22 11.67 0.61
C SER A 399 -3.54 12.22 0.05
N ALA A 400 -3.50 13.39 -0.61
CA ALA A 400 -4.66 14.05 -1.20
C ALA A 400 -5.13 13.35 -2.47
N ASP A 401 -4.24 13.23 -3.46
CA ASP A 401 -4.58 12.74 -4.81
C ASP A 401 -4.31 11.26 -5.03
N ARG A 402 -4.38 10.46 -3.96
CA ARG A 402 -4.38 8.99 -4.00
C ARG A 402 -3.19 8.39 -4.75
N LYS A 403 -3.38 7.92 -5.99
CA LYS A 403 -2.35 7.19 -6.76
C LYS A 403 -1.72 8.01 -7.88
N ARG A 404 -2.04 9.31 -7.97
CA ARG A 404 -1.40 10.24 -8.90
C ARG A 404 0.10 10.29 -8.62
N THR A 405 0.89 10.32 -9.69
CA THR A 405 2.34 10.48 -9.60
C THR A 405 2.68 11.97 -9.62
N TYR A 406 3.46 12.42 -8.65
CA TYR A 406 4.02 13.76 -8.57
C TYR A 406 5.52 13.73 -8.85
N TYR A 407 6.00 14.74 -9.55
CA TYR A 407 7.40 14.94 -9.87
C TYR A 407 7.85 16.28 -9.29
N PHE A 408 8.85 16.26 -8.42
CA PHE A 408 9.50 17.46 -7.90
C PHE A 408 10.95 17.44 -8.35
N ARG A 409 11.51 18.58 -8.78
CA ARG A 409 12.97 18.61 -8.99
C ARG A 409 13.67 18.37 -7.65
N HIS A 410 14.77 17.62 -7.64
CA HIS A 410 15.48 17.35 -6.39
C HIS A 410 15.99 18.62 -5.70
N ASP A 411 16.44 19.65 -6.43
CA ASP A 411 16.88 20.90 -5.82
C ASP A 411 15.74 21.67 -5.16
N ASP A 412 14.60 21.78 -5.83
CA ASP A 412 13.40 22.41 -5.29
C ASP A 412 12.89 21.64 -4.06
N TRP A 413 12.86 20.30 -4.15
CA TRP A 413 12.45 19.42 -3.06
C TRP A 413 13.35 19.53 -1.84
N LEU A 414 14.68 19.47 -2.02
CA LEU A 414 15.64 19.61 -0.93
C LEU A 414 15.56 20.99 -0.28
N ARG A 415 15.43 22.07 -1.06
CA ARG A 415 15.32 23.43 -0.53
C ARG A 415 14.05 23.60 0.29
N ALA A 416 12.93 23.09 -0.20
CA ALA A 416 11.64 23.16 0.49
C ALA A 416 11.58 22.28 1.75
N THR A 417 12.35 21.18 1.81
CA THR A 417 12.31 20.21 2.92
C THR A 417 13.46 20.31 3.90
N ALA A 418 14.51 21.09 3.63
CA ALA A 418 15.65 21.23 4.53
C ALA A 418 15.28 21.85 5.88
N PRO A 419 14.55 22.99 5.95
CA PRO A 419 14.12 23.58 7.24
C PRO A 419 13.28 22.61 8.08
N LEU A 420 12.41 21.85 7.42
CA LEU A 420 11.57 20.82 8.04
C LEU A 420 12.41 19.70 8.66
N LEU A 421 13.41 19.18 7.93
CA LEU A 421 14.28 18.13 8.45
C LEU A 421 15.12 18.62 9.64
N GLU A 422 15.49 19.89 9.64
CA GLU A 422 16.20 20.53 10.76
C GLU A 422 15.31 20.65 12.00
N GLN A 423 14.07 21.13 11.84
CA GLN A 423 13.08 21.18 12.92
C GLN A 423 12.80 19.79 13.50
N LEU A 424 12.56 18.78 12.66
CA LEU A 424 12.38 17.38 13.09
C LEU A 424 13.57 16.86 13.89
N SER A 425 14.77 17.26 13.50
CA SER A 425 16.04 16.88 14.15
C SER A 425 16.28 17.61 15.47
N SER A 426 15.42 18.56 15.84
CA SER A 426 15.53 19.37 17.06
C SER A 426 14.39 19.14 18.05
N SER A 427 13.23 18.63 17.60
CA SER A 427 12.05 18.42 18.45
C SER A 427 11.81 16.94 18.80
N ILE A 428 11.57 16.08 17.80
CA ILE A 428 11.26 14.65 18.01
C ILE A 428 12.52 13.79 18.09
N PHE A 429 13.53 14.17 17.34
CA PHE A 429 14.77 13.42 17.23
C PHE A 429 15.90 14.13 17.94
N GLU A 430 16.71 13.37 18.66
CA GLU A 430 17.94 13.85 19.26
C GLU A 430 19.14 13.19 18.59
N ARG A 431 20.31 13.83 18.65
CA ARG A 431 21.52 13.25 18.08
C ARG A 431 21.91 12.00 18.85
N ALA A 432 22.06 10.87 18.15
CA ALA A 432 22.44 9.62 18.79
C ALA A 432 23.87 9.69 19.34
N SER A 433 24.09 9.14 20.54
CA SER A 433 25.43 9.00 21.11
C SER A 433 26.25 7.96 20.33
N GLU A 434 27.58 8.09 20.38
CA GLU A 434 28.47 7.16 19.67
C GLU A 434 28.30 5.73 20.22
N ASP A 435 28.11 5.56 21.53
CA ASP A 435 27.88 4.24 22.16
C ASP A 435 26.64 3.53 21.60
N LEU A 436 25.52 4.26 21.47
CA LEU A 436 24.27 3.74 20.90
C LEU A 436 24.40 3.37 19.42
N THR A 437 25.32 4.00 18.69
CA THR A 437 25.56 3.69 17.27
C THR A 437 26.51 2.51 17.04
N HIS A 438 27.37 2.19 18.00
CA HIS A 438 28.38 1.12 17.91
C HIS A 438 28.01 -0.13 18.71
N SER A 439 26.91 -0.14 19.46
CA SER A 439 26.44 -1.33 20.18
C SER A 439 25.97 -2.44 19.23
N TYR A 440 26.05 -3.69 19.69
CA TYR A 440 25.45 -4.82 18.99
C TYR A 440 23.93 -4.74 19.16
N ARG A 441 23.22 -4.44 18.07
CA ARG A 441 21.76 -4.20 18.09
C ARG A 441 21.01 -5.08 17.12
N THR A 442 19.78 -5.42 17.48
CA THR A 442 18.88 -6.20 16.63
C THR A 442 18.30 -5.33 15.52
N LEU A 443 17.90 -4.10 15.87
CA LEU A 443 17.24 -3.16 14.98
C LEU A 443 18.25 -2.20 14.37
N GLN A 444 18.42 -2.28 13.06
CA GLN A 444 19.33 -1.40 12.32
C GLN A 444 18.75 0.01 12.14
N PRO A 445 19.57 1.06 11.93
CA PRO A 445 19.06 2.39 11.66
C PRO A 445 18.15 2.41 10.43
N SER A 446 17.01 3.07 10.59
CA SER A 446 16.01 3.27 9.56
C SER A 446 16.17 4.64 8.90
N TYR A 447 15.25 5.04 8.04
CA TYR A 447 15.34 6.34 7.38
C TYR A 447 14.01 7.06 7.30
N VAL A 448 14.03 8.39 7.38
CA VAL A 448 12.86 9.22 7.10
C VAL A 448 12.58 9.27 5.60
N ARG A 449 11.30 9.18 5.26
CA ARG A 449 10.73 9.50 3.96
C ARG A 449 9.63 10.53 4.18
N LEU A 450 9.69 11.62 3.43
CA LEU A 450 8.67 12.65 3.45
C LEU A 450 7.58 12.34 2.41
N MET A 451 6.31 12.58 2.74
CA MET A 451 5.18 12.39 1.83
C MET A 451 4.38 13.70 1.75
N PRO A 452 4.19 14.29 0.55
CA PRO A 452 3.35 15.49 0.38
C PRO A 452 1.92 15.30 0.89
N LYS A 453 1.41 16.33 1.57
CA LYS A 453 -0.01 16.54 1.91
C LYS A 453 -0.57 17.73 1.10
N GLU A 454 -1.85 18.07 1.30
CA GLU A 454 -2.47 19.27 0.70
C GLU A 454 -1.74 20.54 1.18
N THR A 455 -1.51 20.59 2.48
CA THR A 455 -0.64 21.53 3.19
C THR A 455 0.44 20.72 3.92
N GLY A 456 1.72 21.09 3.75
CA GLY A 456 2.83 20.42 4.43
C GLY A 456 3.25 19.05 3.91
N VAL A 457 4.03 18.33 4.73
CA VAL A 457 4.49 16.95 4.46
C VAL A 457 4.37 16.08 5.70
N ARG A 458 4.14 14.79 5.48
CA ARG A 458 4.15 13.76 6.53
C ARG A 458 5.51 13.03 6.56
N PRO A 459 6.27 13.08 7.66
CA PRO A 459 7.43 12.22 7.84
C PRO A 459 6.97 10.77 8.12
N ILE A 460 7.58 9.81 7.44
CA ILE A 460 7.36 8.37 7.62
C ILE A 460 8.70 7.67 7.76
N VAL A 461 8.87 6.87 8.80
CA VAL A 461 10.04 6.04 9.04
C VAL A 461 9.95 4.76 8.21
N ASN A 462 10.90 4.56 7.29
CA ASN A 462 10.89 3.42 6.38
C ASN A 462 11.49 2.15 7.01
N LEU A 463 10.70 1.51 7.87
CA LEU A 463 11.08 0.26 8.57
C LEU A 463 10.94 -1.01 7.71
N ARG A 464 10.49 -0.87 6.46
CA ARG A 464 10.41 -1.98 5.48
C ARG A 464 11.65 -2.11 4.61
N LYS A 465 12.55 -1.11 4.63
CA LYS A 465 13.78 -1.17 3.86
C LYS A 465 14.66 -2.30 4.41
N GLN A 466 15.13 -3.15 3.52
CA GLN A 466 16.14 -4.17 3.83
C GLN A 466 17.51 -3.55 3.59
N ASN A 467 18.36 -3.57 4.62
CA ASN A 467 19.75 -3.19 4.48
C ASN A 467 20.56 -4.35 3.90
N TRP A 468 21.67 -4.04 3.23
CA TRP A 468 22.61 -5.05 2.78
C TRP A 468 23.45 -5.51 3.97
N VAL A 469 23.64 -6.82 4.06
CA VAL A 469 24.44 -7.49 5.08
C VAL A 469 25.43 -8.38 4.35
N ASP A 470 26.62 -8.59 4.91
CA ASP A 470 27.58 -9.53 4.36
C ASP A 470 26.95 -10.94 4.24
N ASP A 471 27.13 -11.58 3.08
CA ASP A 471 26.68 -12.96 2.82
C ASP A 471 27.85 -13.91 3.12
N ASP A 472 27.98 -14.26 4.40
CA ASP A 472 28.96 -15.22 4.87
C ASP A 472 28.35 -16.62 4.82
N ARG A 473 28.63 -17.35 3.74
CA ARG A 473 28.34 -18.78 3.65
C ARG A 473 29.64 -19.53 3.88
N LEU A 474 29.66 -20.41 4.86
CA LEU A 474 30.82 -21.27 5.19
C LEU A 474 32.11 -20.48 5.55
N GLY A 475 31.97 -19.28 6.12
CA GLY A 475 33.13 -18.48 6.59
C GLY A 475 33.88 -17.71 5.51
N HIS A 476 33.40 -17.70 4.26
CA HIS A 476 33.96 -16.89 3.17
C HIS A 476 32.97 -15.80 2.75
N LYS A 477 33.47 -14.59 2.52
CA LYS A 477 32.69 -13.46 2.03
C LYS A 477 32.32 -13.67 0.56
N VAL A 478 31.14 -14.23 0.30
CA VAL A 478 30.67 -14.53 -1.07
C VAL A 478 30.03 -13.29 -1.74
N GLY A 479 29.64 -12.30 -0.94
CA GLY A 479 29.09 -11.03 -1.42
C GLY A 479 28.21 -10.34 -0.38
N TYR A 480 27.19 -9.62 -0.84
CA TYR A 480 26.20 -8.96 0.01
C TYR A 480 24.82 -9.58 -0.23
N ARG A 481 24.07 -9.86 0.84
CA ARG A 481 22.66 -10.27 0.79
C ARG A 481 21.76 -9.23 1.43
N ARG A 482 20.45 -9.29 1.13
CA ARG A 482 19.47 -8.45 1.82
C ARG A 482 19.17 -9.02 3.20
N GLY A 483 19.41 -8.23 4.24
CA GLY A 483 18.99 -8.53 5.59
C GLY A 483 17.46 -8.49 5.77
N LEU A 484 17.01 -8.82 6.96
CA LEU A 484 15.62 -8.68 7.36
C LEU A 484 15.30 -7.19 7.56
N SER A 485 14.09 -6.77 7.18
CA SER A 485 13.61 -5.43 7.54
C SER A 485 13.23 -5.38 9.01
N ILE A 486 13.26 -4.21 9.65
CA ILE A 486 12.82 -4.04 11.06
C ILE A 486 11.38 -4.55 11.25
N ASN A 487 10.48 -4.20 10.32
CA ASN A 487 9.10 -4.71 10.31
C ASN A 487 8.99 -6.23 10.09
N HIS A 488 10.06 -6.94 9.71
CA HIS A 488 10.08 -8.40 9.66
C HIS A 488 10.49 -8.96 11.02
N ILE A 489 11.48 -8.37 11.67
CA ILE A 489 11.96 -8.74 13.01
C ILE A 489 10.83 -8.55 14.03
N LEU A 490 10.12 -7.42 13.96
CA LEU A 490 9.00 -7.09 14.87
C LEU A 490 7.72 -7.93 14.62
N ARG A 491 7.70 -8.88 13.67
CA ARG A 491 6.47 -9.65 13.37
C ARG A 491 6.01 -10.50 14.54
N SER A 492 6.95 -11.14 15.22
CA SER A 492 6.66 -11.94 16.41
C SER A 492 6.02 -11.08 17.50
N ALA A 493 6.57 -9.89 17.76
CA ALA A 493 5.98 -8.92 18.69
C ALA A 493 4.57 -8.47 18.26
N PHE A 494 4.36 -8.22 16.97
CA PHE A 494 3.03 -7.89 16.44
C PHE A 494 2.02 -9.01 16.66
N ASP A 495 2.43 -10.26 16.43
CA ASP A 495 1.59 -11.43 16.60
C ASP A 495 1.17 -11.60 18.07
N VAL A 496 2.10 -11.44 19.03
CA VAL A 496 1.83 -11.51 20.48
C VAL A 496 0.91 -10.37 20.93
N LEU A 497 1.22 -9.12 20.59
CA LEU A 497 0.37 -7.99 20.93
C LEU A 497 -1.03 -8.13 20.30
N SER A 498 -1.12 -8.69 19.10
CA SER A 498 -2.41 -8.97 18.45
C SER A 498 -3.23 -10.02 19.17
N TYR A 499 -2.58 -11.00 19.81
CA TYR A 499 -3.23 -11.98 20.69
C TYR A 499 -3.73 -11.32 21.98
N GLU A 500 -2.87 -10.60 22.70
CA GLU A 500 -3.26 -9.93 23.96
C GLU A 500 -4.40 -8.93 23.77
N ARG A 501 -4.39 -8.23 22.64
CA ARG A 501 -5.46 -7.33 22.22
C ARG A 501 -6.82 -8.02 22.11
N LEU A 502 -6.86 -9.28 21.67
CA LEU A 502 -8.10 -10.06 21.58
C LEU A 502 -8.51 -10.64 22.93
N ARG A 503 -7.53 -10.99 23.78
CA ARG A 503 -7.75 -11.53 25.12
C ARG A 503 -8.23 -10.47 26.12
N GLN A 504 -7.83 -9.21 25.94
CA GLN A 504 -8.13 -8.11 26.85
C GLN A 504 -8.87 -6.94 26.17
N PRO A 505 -10.13 -7.10 25.70
CA PRO A 505 -10.85 -6.03 24.99
C PRO A 505 -11.00 -4.73 25.79
N ASN A 506 -11.15 -4.81 27.10
CA ASN A 506 -11.28 -3.64 27.98
C ASN A 506 -10.02 -2.77 27.99
N ALA A 507 -8.84 -3.35 27.74
CA ALA A 507 -7.59 -2.60 27.66
C ALA A 507 -7.51 -1.67 26.45
N MET A 508 -8.33 -1.93 25.43
CA MET A 508 -8.41 -1.14 24.20
C MET A 508 -9.43 -0.01 24.29
N GLY A 509 -10.26 0.02 25.35
CA GLY A 509 -11.33 1.00 25.54
C GLY A 509 -12.25 1.12 24.31
N ALA A 510 -12.50 2.35 23.88
CA ALA A 510 -13.32 2.69 22.73
C ALA A 510 -12.64 2.44 21.37
N SER A 511 -11.38 1.96 21.35
CA SER A 511 -10.65 1.66 20.10
C SER A 511 -11.41 0.66 19.24
N LEU A 512 -11.33 0.83 17.92
CA LEU A 512 -11.93 -0.02 16.92
C LEU A 512 -10.88 -0.65 16.00
N LEU A 513 -11.05 -1.92 15.67
CA LEU A 513 -10.22 -2.63 14.70
C LEU A 513 -10.66 -2.44 13.24
N GLY A 514 -11.90 -2.03 13.05
CA GLY A 514 -12.47 -1.80 11.73
C GLY A 514 -14.00 -1.69 11.75
N ALA A 515 -14.58 -1.66 10.56
CA ALA A 515 -16.01 -1.41 10.36
C ALA A 515 -16.94 -2.45 11.03
N GLN A 516 -16.43 -3.64 11.38
CA GLN A 516 -17.23 -4.67 12.05
C GLN A 516 -17.56 -4.29 13.49
N GLU A 517 -16.57 -3.90 14.29
CA GLU A 517 -16.80 -3.51 15.69
C GLU A 517 -17.58 -2.19 15.76
N ALA A 518 -17.32 -1.26 14.82
CA ALA A 518 -18.09 -0.03 14.72
C ALA A 518 -19.57 -0.34 14.50
N PHE A 519 -19.87 -1.28 13.60
CA PHE A 519 -21.24 -1.75 13.37
C PHE A 519 -21.85 -2.40 14.60
N GLU A 520 -21.13 -3.30 15.28
CA GLU A 520 -21.62 -4.00 16.47
C GLU A 520 -21.97 -3.01 17.59
N ARG A 521 -21.04 -2.08 17.92
CA ARG A 521 -21.25 -1.06 18.96
C ARG A 521 -22.36 -0.07 18.61
N LEU A 522 -22.42 0.41 17.35
CA LEU A 522 -23.51 1.30 16.91
C LEU A 522 -24.87 0.61 16.93
N LYS A 523 -24.94 -0.65 16.51
CA LYS A 523 -26.18 -1.43 16.51
C LYS A 523 -26.66 -1.72 17.93
N GLU A 524 -25.75 -2.06 18.83
CA GLU A 524 -26.06 -2.25 20.25
C GLU A 524 -26.54 -0.95 20.90
N TYR A 525 -25.83 0.16 20.67
CA TYR A 525 -26.25 1.48 21.15
C TYR A 525 -27.63 1.88 20.62
N LYS A 526 -27.87 1.73 19.32
CA LYS A 526 -29.18 1.99 18.71
C LYS A 526 -30.28 1.14 19.36
N LYS A 527 -30.02 -0.15 19.60
CA LYS A 527 -30.96 -1.05 20.28
C LYS A 527 -31.22 -0.60 21.72
N ARG A 528 -30.19 -0.20 22.47
CA ARG A 528 -30.29 0.28 23.85
C ARG A 528 -31.15 1.54 23.95
N ILE A 529 -30.87 2.54 23.11
CA ILE A 529 -31.55 3.84 23.17
C ILE A 529 -32.97 3.78 22.60
N ILE A 530 -33.20 3.02 21.52
CA ILE A 530 -34.52 2.94 20.87
C ILE A 530 -35.41 1.88 21.55
N GLY A 531 -34.85 0.78 22.03
CA GLY A 531 -35.61 -0.29 22.69
C GLY A 531 -35.99 -0.01 24.15
N GLY A 532 -35.31 0.92 24.81
CA GLY A 532 -35.54 1.26 26.22
C GLY A 532 -36.65 2.28 26.48
N ALA A 533 -37.29 2.84 25.45
CA ALA A 533 -38.34 3.83 25.61
C ALA A 533 -39.41 3.68 24.53
N GLY A 534 -40.68 3.74 24.96
CA GLY A 534 -41.82 3.76 24.06
C GLY A 534 -41.68 4.81 22.94
N GLU A 535 -42.33 4.52 21.82
CA GLU A 535 -42.34 5.27 20.56
C GLU A 535 -42.40 6.80 20.74
N SER A 536 -41.24 7.42 20.98
CA SER A 536 -41.07 8.87 20.98
C SER A 536 -40.30 9.22 19.72
N THR A 537 -41.02 9.73 18.74
CA THR A 537 -40.61 9.85 17.34
C THR A 537 -39.56 10.93 17.06
N HIS A 538 -39.08 11.70 18.04
CA HIS A 538 -38.09 12.78 17.86
C HIS A 538 -37.01 12.81 18.95
N ARG A 539 -36.04 11.88 18.90
CA ARG A 539 -34.83 11.96 19.72
C ARG A 539 -33.70 12.61 18.92
N LYS A 540 -33.12 13.68 19.47
CA LYS A 540 -31.97 14.38 18.88
C LYS A 540 -30.69 13.76 19.45
N PHE A 541 -29.79 13.33 18.57
CA PHE A 541 -28.46 12.88 18.97
C PHE A 541 -27.47 14.04 18.86
N TYR A 542 -26.62 14.19 19.86
CA TYR A 542 -25.50 15.12 19.89
C TYR A 542 -24.24 14.34 19.54
N LEU A 543 -23.61 14.72 18.43
CA LEU A 543 -22.43 14.07 17.87
C LEU A 543 -21.25 15.02 17.92
N ILE A 544 -20.12 14.49 18.39
CA ILE A 544 -18.83 15.18 18.44
C ILE A 544 -17.80 14.31 17.75
N LYS A 545 -17.11 14.88 16.77
CA LYS A 545 -15.88 14.33 16.22
C LYS A 545 -14.71 15.15 16.75
N ALA A 546 -13.69 14.50 17.27
CA ALA A 546 -12.44 15.13 17.68
C ALA A 546 -11.24 14.31 17.17
N ASP A 547 -10.17 15.00 16.79
CA ASP A 547 -8.92 14.41 16.30
C ASP A 547 -7.81 14.70 17.32
N ILE A 548 -7.01 13.71 17.70
CA ILE A 548 -5.86 13.92 18.58
C ILE A 548 -4.66 14.40 17.74
N GLN A 549 -4.09 15.54 18.12
CA GLN A 549 -2.91 16.12 17.50
C GLN A 549 -1.72 15.17 17.59
N CYS A 550 -1.07 14.93 16.45
CA CYS A 550 0.21 14.23 16.37
C CYS A 550 0.29 12.94 17.23
N CYS A 551 -0.79 12.16 17.24
CA CYS A 551 -1.04 11.08 18.20
C CYS A 551 0.08 10.05 18.36
N PHE A 552 0.88 9.80 17.32
CA PHE A 552 2.03 8.89 17.42
C PHE A 552 3.27 9.57 17.99
N ASP A 553 3.43 10.86 17.73
CA ASP A 553 4.65 11.62 17.97
C ASP A 553 4.70 12.16 19.42
N THR A 554 3.54 12.22 20.10
CA THR A 554 3.41 12.72 21.48
C THR A 554 3.34 11.63 22.56
N ILE A 555 3.29 10.35 22.17
CA ILE A 555 3.20 9.24 23.14
C ILE A 555 4.42 9.23 24.08
N ASP A 556 4.14 9.20 25.38
CA ASP A 556 5.14 8.95 26.42
C ASP A 556 5.64 7.50 26.33
N GLN A 557 6.91 7.36 25.96
CA GLN A 557 7.57 6.07 25.73
C GLN A 557 7.70 5.24 27.01
N GLN A 558 7.98 5.86 28.15
CA GLN A 558 8.17 5.15 29.41
C GLN A 558 6.84 4.62 29.94
N LYS A 559 5.80 5.46 29.90
CA LYS A 559 4.45 5.08 30.29
C LYS A 559 3.89 3.98 29.39
N LEU A 560 4.18 4.04 28.09
CA LEU A 560 3.86 2.98 27.13
C LEU A 560 4.54 1.66 27.51
N LEU A 561 5.84 1.67 27.85
CA LEU A 561 6.56 0.44 28.21
C LEU A 561 6.06 -0.18 29.53
N ASN A 562 5.78 0.64 30.54
CA ASN A 562 5.22 0.15 31.80
C ASN A 562 3.88 -0.57 31.56
N MET A 563 3.02 0.04 30.73
CA MET A 563 1.76 -0.58 30.34
C MET A 563 1.95 -1.89 29.55
N LEU A 564 2.96 -1.99 28.68
CA LEU A 564 3.22 -3.22 27.93
C LEU A 564 3.65 -4.38 28.84
N ASP A 565 4.39 -4.11 29.91
CA ASP A 565 4.76 -5.12 30.90
C ASP A 565 3.53 -5.66 31.67
N GLU A 566 2.53 -4.81 31.92
CA GLU A 566 1.26 -5.21 32.54
C GLU A 566 0.35 -6.00 31.58
N ILE A 567 0.38 -5.68 30.28
CA ILE A 567 -0.46 -6.34 29.27
C ILE A 567 0.09 -7.73 28.91
N ILE A 568 1.41 -7.87 28.76
CA ILE A 568 2.05 -9.13 28.38
C ILE A 568 2.28 -9.94 29.66
N LYS A 569 1.35 -10.83 29.98
CA LYS A 569 1.34 -11.55 31.27
C LYS A 569 2.05 -12.90 31.23
N ASP A 570 1.97 -13.61 30.12
CA ASP A 570 2.54 -14.95 30.03
C ASP A 570 4.04 -14.88 29.75
N ASP A 571 4.79 -15.82 30.34
CA ASP A 571 6.25 -15.87 30.22
C ASP A 571 6.70 -16.34 28.82
N ASP A 572 5.91 -17.20 28.17
CA ASP A 572 6.26 -17.85 26.92
C ASP A 572 5.10 -17.90 25.92
N TYR A 573 5.39 -17.50 24.67
CA TYR A 573 4.46 -17.56 23.55
C TYR A 573 5.00 -18.40 22.40
N VAL A 574 4.09 -19.09 21.71
CA VAL A 574 4.36 -19.90 20.53
C VAL A 574 3.67 -19.29 19.30
N ILE A 575 4.39 -19.16 18.19
CA ILE A 575 3.80 -18.68 16.92
C ILE A 575 3.34 -19.85 16.04
N LEU A 576 2.04 -20.08 16.03
CA LEU A 576 1.36 -20.99 15.12
C LEU A 576 1.37 -20.42 13.69
N LYS A 577 1.70 -21.28 12.72
CA LYS A 577 1.85 -20.90 11.31
C LYS A 577 1.13 -21.88 10.41
N HIS A 578 0.20 -21.40 9.60
CA HIS A 578 -0.50 -22.25 8.64
C HIS A 578 -0.75 -21.53 7.32
N HIS A 579 -0.92 -22.33 6.27
CA HIS A 579 -1.44 -21.89 4.99
C HIS A 579 -2.89 -22.30 4.83
N THR A 580 -3.70 -21.41 4.27
CA THR A 580 -5.03 -21.73 3.78
C THR A 580 -5.06 -21.60 2.26
N LEU A 581 -5.68 -22.57 1.59
CA LEU A 581 -5.95 -22.56 0.17
C LEU A 581 -7.47 -22.60 -0.03
N ALA A 582 -8.03 -21.48 -0.44
CA ALA A 582 -9.46 -21.32 -0.67
C ALA A 582 -9.72 -20.89 -2.12
N ARG A 583 -10.86 -21.29 -2.67
CA ARG A 583 -11.30 -20.82 -3.99
C ARG A 583 -11.70 -19.35 -3.88
N HIS A 584 -11.13 -18.51 -4.74
CA HIS A 584 -11.45 -17.09 -4.87
C HIS A 584 -11.67 -16.75 -6.34
N ASN A 585 -12.93 -16.50 -6.72
CA ASN A 585 -13.38 -16.46 -8.11
C ASN A 585 -13.07 -17.79 -8.82
N ASP A 586 -12.47 -17.74 -10.02
CA ASP A 586 -12.05 -18.90 -10.81
C ASP A 586 -10.60 -19.34 -10.51
N THR A 587 -9.99 -18.80 -9.46
CA THR A 587 -8.61 -19.10 -9.06
C THR A 587 -8.54 -19.57 -7.61
N TYR A 588 -7.45 -20.24 -7.24
CA TYR A 588 -7.18 -20.60 -5.85
C TYR A 588 -6.27 -19.56 -5.21
N LYS A 589 -6.67 -19.06 -4.05
CA LYS A 589 -5.91 -18.07 -3.28
C LYS A 589 -5.25 -18.76 -2.08
N ARG A 590 -3.92 -18.81 -2.11
CA ARG A 590 -3.11 -19.16 -0.94
C ARG A 590 -3.00 -17.95 -0.01
N THR A 591 -3.29 -18.16 1.27
CA THR A 591 -3.07 -17.17 2.32
C THR A 591 -2.17 -17.79 3.38
N PHE A 592 -1.18 -17.03 3.85
CA PHE A 592 -0.35 -17.41 4.99
C PHE A 592 -0.86 -16.71 6.23
N LYS A 593 -0.96 -17.44 7.34
CA LYS A 593 -1.45 -16.95 8.62
C LYS A 593 -0.46 -17.28 9.72
N ARG A 594 -0.32 -16.33 10.63
CA ARG A 594 0.49 -16.41 11.85
C ARG A 594 -0.41 -16.02 13.01
N GLN A 595 -0.27 -16.69 14.13
CA GLN A 595 -1.01 -16.41 15.35
C GLN A 595 -0.13 -16.76 16.54
N ALA A 596 0.00 -15.83 17.49
CA ALA A 596 0.60 -16.13 18.78
C ALA A 596 -0.44 -16.78 19.69
N VAL A 597 0.02 -17.70 20.53
CA VAL A 597 -0.70 -18.26 21.67
C VAL A 597 0.30 -18.45 22.82
N PRO A 598 -0.12 -18.39 24.09
CA PRO A 598 0.70 -18.83 25.21
C PRO A 598 1.10 -20.30 25.03
N GLU A 599 2.28 -20.69 25.51
CA GLU A 599 2.78 -22.06 25.34
C GLU A 599 1.80 -23.13 25.89
N TYR A 600 1.15 -22.85 27.03
CA TYR A 600 0.17 -23.76 27.62
C TYR A 600 -1.15 -23.89 26.81
N GLU A 601 -1.41 -22.98 25.86
CA GLU A 601 -2.54 -23.05 24.91
C GLU A 601 -2.13 -23.67 23.57
N GLU A 602 -0.88 -24.14 23.44
CA GLU A 602 -0.45 -24.82 22.22
C GLU A 602 -1.24 -26.12 22.03
N GLU A 603 -2.00 -26.17 20.93
CA GLU A 603 -2.79 -27.35 20.54
C GLU A 603 -2.15 -28.05 19.35
N SER A 604 -2.49 -29.33 19.18
CA SER A 604 -2.12 -30.08 17.98
C SER A 604 -2.64 -29.37 16.73
N PHE A 605 -1.88 -29.43 15.62
CA PHE A 605 -2.30 -28.81 14.36
C PHE A 605 -3.68 -29.29 13.90
N ILE A 606 -4.02 -30.56 14.19
CA ILE A 606 -5.31 -31.15 13.85
C ILE A 606 -6.44 -30.48 14.62
N ASP A 607 -6.30 -30.30 15.93
CA ASP A 607 -7.35 -29.69 16.76
C ASP A 607 -7.49 -28.20 16.46
N TYR A 608 -6.36 -27.51 16.27
CA TYR A 608 -6.35 -26.15 15.75
C TYR A 608 -7.06 -26.04 14.40
N SER A 609 -6.83 -26.98 13.47
CA SER A 609 -7.50 -27.02 12.16
C SER A 609 -9.00 -27.29 12.26
N LYS A 610 -9.45 -28.12 13.21
CA LYS A 610 -10.88 -28.33 13.49
C LYS A 610 -11.55 -27.01 13.92
N LYS A 611 -10.98 -26.29 14.90
CA LYS A 611 -11.48 -24.97 15.33
C LYS A 611 -11.51 -23.96 14.19
N LEU A 612 -10.50 -23.97 13.31
CA LEU A 612 -10.50 -23.13 12.11
C LEU A 612 -11.63 -23.49 11.14
N SER A 613 -11.97 -24.78 11.00
CA SER A 613 -13.01 -25.26 10.10
C SER A 613 -14.43 -24.81 10.47
N GLU A 614 -14.67 -24.43 11.73
CA GLU A 614 -15.93 -23.82 12.16
C GLU A 614 -16.18 -22.47 11.46
N LYS A 615 -15.10 -21.72 11.21
CA LYS A 615 -15.13 -20.37 10.64
C LYS A 615 -14.86 -20.34 9.13
N LEU A 616 -14.23 -21.39 8.60
CA LEU A 616 -13.84 -21.51 7.20
C LEU A 616 -14.80 -22.44 6.45
N ARG A 617 -14.83 -22.33 5.12
CA ARG A 617 -15.60 -23.24 4.25
C ARG A 617 -14.77 -23.61 3.03
N ASN A 618 -14.86 -24.87 2.59
CA ASN A 618 -14.23 -25.37 1.35
C ASN A 618 -12.76 -24.95 1.23
N THR A 619 -11.99 -25.07 2.32
CA THR A 619 -10.62 -24.58 2.43
C THR A 619 -9.68 -25.71 2.82
N ILE A 620 -8.51 -25.79 2.16
CA ILE A 620 -7.42 -26.68 2.57
C ILE A 620 -6.51 -25.92 3.55
N ILE A 621 -6.26 -26.50 4.71
CA ILE A 621 -5.40 -25.97 5.78
C ILE A 621 -4.15 -26.85 5.82
N ALA A 622 -2.97 -26.25 5.88
CA ALA A 622 -1.72 -27.00 5.88
C ALA A 622 -0.68 -26.30 6.76
N ASP A 623 0.00 -27.07 7.59
CA ASP A 623 0.94 -26.60 8.61
C ASP A 623 2.28 -26.14 7.98
N GLN A 624 3.06 -25.37 8.74
CA GLN A 624 4.47 -25.13 8.49
C GLN A 624 5.39 -25.87 9.47
N VAL A 625 4.86 -26.48 10.54
CA VAL A 625 5.57 -27.34 11.52
C VAL A 625 6.66 -26.63 12.33
N VAL A 626 7.09 -25.43 11.92
CA VAL A 626 8.08 -24.60 12.61
C VAL A 626 7.37 -23.51 13.39
N HIS A 627 7.23 -23.72 14.71
CA HIS A 627 6.63 -22.80 15.67
C HIS A 627 7.72 -22.12 16.52
N PRO A 628 8.08 -20.85 16.23
CA PRO A 628 9.01 -20.09 17.06
C PRO A 628 8.44 -19.88 18.46
N HIS A 629 9.25 -20.17 19.47
CA HIS A 629 9.02 -19.76 20.86
C HIS A 629 9.53 -18.34 21.05
N ILE A 630 8.84 -17.58 21.89
CA ILE A 630 9.13 -16.19 22.21
C ILE A 630 8.99 -16.04 23.72
N GLU A 631 10.11 -15.80 24.38
CA GLU A 631 10.16 -15.47 25.81
C GLU A 631 9.73 -14.00 26.02
N LYS A 632 8.99 -13.74 27.09
CA LYS A 632 8.51 -12.40 27.49
C LYS A 632 9.66 -11.41 27.64
N ASN A 633 10.75 -11.83 28.29
CA ASN A 633 11.91 -10.96 28.54
C ASN A 633 12.56 -10.49 27.23
N ASP A 634 12.72 -11.38 26.26
CA ASP A 634 13.30 -11.02 24.96
C ASP A 634 12.35 -10.19 24.11
N LEU A 635 11.05 -10.46 24.21
CA LEU A 635 10.02 -9.63 23.60
C LEU A 635 10.04 -8.20 24.16
N LEU A 636 10.09 -8.03 25.49
CA LEU A 636 10.14 -6.72 26.14
C LEU A 636 11.43 -5.98 25.83
N LYS A 637 12.58 -6.66 25.77
CA LYS A 637 13.85 -6.07 25.30
C LYS A 637 13.71 -5.55 23.87
N LEU A 638 13.13 -6.34 22.97
CA LEU A 638 12.92 -5.94 21.57
C LEU A 638 11.94 -4.75 21.45
N LEU A 639 10.87 -4.74 22.25
CA LEU A 639 9.92 -3.62 22.32
C LEU A 639 10.57 -2.35 22.87
N LYS A 640 11.39 -2.48 23.92
CA LYS A 640 12.18 -1.37 24.48
C LYS A 640 13.16 -0.80 23.45
N GLU A 641 13.92 -1.65 22.76
CA GLU A 641 14.82 -1.24 21.68
C GLU A 641 14.04 -0.50 20.56
N HIS A 642 12.84 -0.98 20.23
CA HIS A 642 12.00 -0.36 19.20
C HIS A 642 11.36 0.97 19.62
N ILE A 643 10.97 1.12 20.89
CA ILE A 643 10.24 2.29 21.39
C ILE A 643 11.21 3.39 21.81
N MET A 644 12.22 3.07 22.63
CA MET A 644 13.14 4.06 23.20
C MET A 644 14.45 4.25 22.42
N GLU A 645 14.92 3.21 21.73
CA GLU A 645 16.25 3.20 21.07
C GLU A 645 16.17 3.19 19.53
N ASN A 646 15.01 3.61 19.00
CA ASN A 646 14.79 3.67 17.58
C ASN A 646 15.74 4.68 16.91
N LEU A 647 16.62 4.18 16.04
CA LEU A 647 17.57 5.01 15.29
C LEU A 647 17.09 5.32 13.88
N ILE A 648 17.29 6.56 13.51
CA ILE A 648 16.86 7.12 12.24
C ILE A 648 18.02 7.88 11.62
N LYS A 649 18.31 7.55 10.35
CA LYS A 649 19.31 8.26 9.55
C LYS A 649 18.65 9.35 8.73
N ILE A 650 18.99 10.60 9.05
CA ILE A 650 18.61 11.80 8.32
C ILE A 650 19.89 12.36 7.69
N ASN A 651 19.91 12.44 6.35
CA ASN A 651 21.13 12.75 5.58
C ASN A 651 22.29 11.81 5.97
N ASN A 652 23.42 12.37 6.43
CA ASN A 652 24.60 11.63 6.87
C ASN A 652 24.71 11.51 8.39
N ARG A 653 23.67 11.88 9.15
CA ARG A 653 23.67 11.84 10.61
C ARG A 653 22.66 10.82 11.14
N ILE A 654 22.93 10.29 12.31
CA ILE A 654 22.08 9.32 13.01
C ILE A 654 21.46 10.01 14.22
N TYR A 655 20.16 9.80 14.39
CA TYR A 655 19.36 10.37 15.46
C TYR A 655 18.59 9.26 16.18
N ARG A 656 18.32 9.46 17.46
CA ARG A 656 17.40 8.65 18.28
C ARG A 656 16.05 9.35 18.34
N GLN A 657 14.96 8.59 18.27
CA GLN A 657 13.62 9.11 18.55
C GLN A 657 13.41 9.29 20.05
N ALA A 658 13.34 10.55 20.50
CA ALA A 658 13.24 10.90 21.91
C ALA A 658 11.79 10.86 22.43
N THR A 659 10.82 11.25 21.59
CA THR A 659 9.40 11.25 21.94
C THR A 659 8.56 10.50 20.91
N GLY A 660 7.45 9.93 21.36
CA GLY A 660 6.53 9.19 20.51
C GLY A 660 7.08 7.88 19.95
N ILE A 661 6.38 7.32 18.98
CA ILE A 661 6.69 6.05 18.33
C ILE A 661 6.79 6.19 16.80
N PRO A 662 7.61 5.38 16.11
CA PRO A 662 7.91 5.62 14.71
C PRO A 662 6.74 5.33 13.76
N GLN A 663 6.24 6.36 13.09
CA GLN A 663 5.24 6.21 12.03
C GLN A 663 5.80 5.34 10.88
N GLY A 664 5.19 4.19 10.63
CA GLY A 664 5.66 3.19 9.65
C GLY A 664 6.06 1.84 10.26
N SER A 665 6.06 1.74 11.59
CA SER A 665 6.16 0.45 12.27
C SER A 665 4.87 -0.34 12.12
N ILE A 666 4.99 -1.66 12.06
CA ILE A 666 3.83 -2.55 12.16
C ILE A 666 3.19 -2.52 13.55
N LEU A 667 3.91 -2.04 14.57
CA LEU A 667 3.45 -1.99 15.95
C LEU A 667 2.73 -0.68 16.30
N SER A 668 3.00 0.44 15.61
CA SER A 668 2.55 1.76 16.07
C SER A 668 1.05 1.84 16.32
N THR A 669 0.24 1.29 15.42
CA THR A 669 -1.23 1.34 15.54
C THR A 669 -1.72 0.59 16.78
N ILE A 670 -1.20 -0.61 17.05
CA ILE A 670 -1.65 -1.40 18.20
C ILE A 670 -1.16 -0.80 19.52
N LEU A 671 0.08 -0.30 19.54
CA LEU A 671 0.66 0.40 20.70
C LEU A 671 -0.13 1.67 21.03
N CYS A 672 -0.43 2.49 20.02
CA CYS A 672 -1.25 3.70 20.13
C CYS A 672 -2.66 3.38 20.63
N SER A 673 -3.27 2.30 20.14
CA SER A 673 -4.60 1.87 20.62
C SER A 673 -4.61 1.52 22.10
N PHE A 674 -3.62 0.75 22.58
CA PHE A 674 -3.49 0.42 24.01
C PHE A 674 -3.22 1.67 24.86
N PHE A 675 -2.33 2.56 24.41
CA PHE A 675 -1.96 3.77 25.14
C PHE A 675 -3.18 4.68 25.37
N TYR A 676 -3.95 4.96 24.32
CA TYR A 676 -5.18 5.75 24.46
C TYR A 676 -6.32 4.97 25.14
N GLY A 677 -6.32 3.64 25.10
CA GLY A 677 -7.26 2.83 25.89
C GLY A 677 -6.98 2.94 27.40
N MET A 678 -5.72 3.11 27.80
CA MET A 678 -5.34 3.47 29.17
C MET A 678 -5.78 4.91 29.52
N LEU A 679 -5.55 5.88 28.63
CA LEU A 679 -6.04 7.26 28.83
C LEU A 679 -7.55 7.29 29.06
N GLU A 680 -8.33 6.62 28.21
CA GLU A 680 -9.79 6.58 28.32
C GLU A 680 -10.27 5.99 29.65
N ARG A 681 -9.61 4.95 30.14
CA ARG A 681 -9.96 4.33 31.42
C ARG A 681 -9.66 5.23 32.61
N ASN A 682 -8.57 5.98 32.54
CA ASN A 682 -8.10 6.79 33.66
C ASN A 682 -8.77 8.18 33.68
N GLU A 683 -9.04 8.78 32.51
CA GLU A 683 -9.49 10.17 32.41
C GLU A 683 -10.93 10.34 31.88
N MET A 684 -11.49 9.30 31.24
CA MET A 684 -12.81 9.35 30.59
C MET A 684 -13.79 8.30 31.12
N GLU A 685 -13.62 7.87 32.38
CA GLU A 685 -14.48 6.86 33.00
C GLU A 685 -15.96 7.26 32.98
N PHE A 686 -16.26 8.56 33.14
CA PHE A 686 -17.61 9.11 33.10
C PHE A 686 -18.38 8.78 31.80
N VAL A 687 -17.66 8.63 30.68
CA VAL A 687 -18.26 8.26 29.38
C VAL A 687 -18.68 6.80 29.36
N GLN A 688 -17.88 5.92 29.98
CA GLN A 688 -18.13 4.48 30.00
C GLN A 688 -19.31 4.13 30.90
N GLN A 689 -19.51 4.90 31.97
CA GLN A 689 -20.60 4.72 32.93
C GLN A 689 -21.94 5.27 32.43
N SER A 690 -21.94 6.09 31.38
CA SER A 690 -23.14 6.73 30.87
C SER A 690 -24.02 5.81 30.02
N PRO A 691 -25.30 5.59 30.37
CA PRO A 691 -26.20 4.76 29.58
C PRO A 691 -26.64 5.44 28.27
N SER A 692 -26.62 6.78 28.23
CA SER A 692 -27.01 7.62 27.08
C SER A 692 -25.92 7.79 26.04
N ALA A 693 -24.66 7.50 26.37
CA ALA A 693 -23.52 7.76 25.51
C ALA A 693 -22.95 6.52 24.80
N LEU A 694 -22.24 6.80 23.70
CA LEU A 694 -21.37 5.87 23.00
C LEU A 694 -20.10 6.61 22.57
N LEU A 695 -18.95 6.07 22.97
CA LEU A 695 -17.64 6.49 22.48
C LEU A 695 -17.08 5.46 21.52
N LEU A 696 -16.62 5.93 20.37
CA LEU A 696 -15.90 5.16 19.38
C LEU A 696 -14.59 5.88 19.07
N ARG A 697 -13.49 5.14 18.95
CA ARG A 697 -12.21 5.70 18.52
C ARG A 697 -11.60 4.86 17.42
N PHE A 698 -11.18 5.51 16.34
CA PHE A 698 -10.36 4.89 15.31
C PHE A 698 -8.98 5.53 15.32
N ILE A 699 -8.05 4.91 16.06
CA ILE A 699 -6.70 5.44 16.31
C ILE A 699 -6.76 6.77 17.08
N ASP A 700 -6.76 7.90 16.38
CA ASP A 700 -6.76 9.29 16.84
C ASP A 700 -8.11 10.00 16.65
N ASP A 701 -8.96 9.49 15.77
CA ASP A 701 -10.29 10.05 15.49
C ASP A 701 -11.34 9.51 16.49
N PHE A 702 -11.82 10.35 17.40
CA PHE A 702 -12.97 10.09 18.26
C PHE A 702 -14.31 10.40 17.59
N LEU A 703 -15.31 9.59 17.90
CA LEU A 703 -16.73 9.87 17.69
C LEU A 703 -17.47 9.62 19.01
N PHE A 704 -18.03 10.68 19.56
CA PHE A 704 -18.89 10.63 20.73
C PHE A 704 -20.34 10.90 20.32
N ILE A 705 -21.26 10.05 20.77
CA ILE A 705 -22.69 10.15 20.48
C ILE A 705 -23.44 10.07 21.81
N THR A 706 -24.28 11.05 22.10
CA THR A 706 -25.17 11.02 23.28
C THR A 706 -26.53 11.62 22.97
N THR A 707 -27.52 11.32 23.81
CA THR A 707 -28.83 11.97 23.82
C THR A 707 -28.89 13.18 24.77
N ASP A 708 -27.87 13.37 25.62
CA ASP A 708 -27.78 14.48 26.57
C ASP A 708 -26.83 15.57 26.06
N ARG A 709 -27.33 16.81 25.97
CA ARG A 709 -26.54 17.96 25.50
C ARG A 709 -25.45 18.35 26.50
N GLU A 710 -25.73 18.27 27.79
CA GLU A 710 -24.77 18.68 28.83
C GLU A 710 -23.63 17.67 28.92
N GLU A 711 -23.92 16.39 28.70
CA GLU A 711 -22.89 15.36 28.60
C GLU A 711 -21.97 15.60 27.38
N ALA A 712 -22.54 15.98 26.23
CA ALA A 712 -21.76 16.36 25.06
C ALA A 712 -20.89 17.61 25.31
N ARG A 713 -21.44 18.62 26.00
CA ARG A 713 -20.71 19.82 26.40
C ARG A 713 -19.55 19.49 27.33
N TYR A 714 -19.80 18.68 28.36
CA TYR A 714 -18.80 18.25 29.33
C TYR A 714 -17.68 17.44 28.67
N PHE A 715 -18.03 16.46 27.83
CA PHE A 715 -17.05 15.69 27.07
C PHE A 715 -16.11 16.58 26.26
N LEU A 716 -16.67 17.58 25.57
CA LEU A 716 -15.87 18.52 24.78
C LEU A 716 -15.01 19.42 25.64
N GLN A 717 -15.49 19.85 26.80
CA GLN A 717 -14.71 20.63 27.76
C GLN A 717 -13.50 19.85 28.28
N VAL A 718 -13.68 18.57 28.61
CA VAL A 718 -12.57 17.68 29.03
C VAL A 718 -11.56 17.53 27.90
N LEU A 719 -12.00 17.28 26.67
CA LEU A 719 -11.10 17.15 25.52
C LEU A 719 -10.30 18.42 25.22
N ARG A 720 -10.92 19.61 25.35
CA ARG A 720 -10.25 20.90 25.15
C ARG A 720 -9.22 21.23 26.22
N LYS A 721 -9.48 20.82 27.46
CA LYS A 721 -8.48 20.91 28.54
C LYS A 721 -7.24 20.06 28.22
N GLY A 722 -7.42 19.00 27.44
CA GLY A 722 -6.37 18.06 27.07
C GLY A 722 -5.92 17.17 28.22
N PHE A 723 -4.99 16.27 27.93
CA PHE A 723 -4.44 15.32 28.88
C PHE A 723 -2.90 15.43 28.87
N PRO A 724 -2.31 16.43 29.55
CA PRO A 724 -0.87 16.70 29.51
C PRO A 724 -0.02 15.48 29.90
N GLN A 725 -0.46 14.70 30.90
CA GLN A 725 0.22 13.48 31.36
C GLN A 725 0.22 12.30 30.36
N TYR A 726 -0.42 12.47 29.21
CA TYR A 726 -0.38 11.54 28.07
C TYR A 726 0.06 12.23 26.77
N GLY A 727 0.48 13.50 26.82
CA GLY A 727 0.82 14.29 25.63
C GLY A 727 -0.34 14.44 24.65
N ALA A 728 -1.59 14.37 25.11
CA ALA A 728 -2.76 14.29 24.24
C ALA A 728 -3.57 15.59 24.23
N HIS A 729 -3.65 16.22 23.08
CA HIS A 729 -4.42 17.44 22.83
C HIS A 729 -5.26 17.27 21.56
N ILE A 730 -6.42 17.92 21.50
CA ILE A 730 -7.29 17.85 20.32
C ILE A 730 -6.96 18.96 19.32
N SER A 731 -7.20 18.69 18.04
CA SER A 731 -7.14 19.70 16.99
C SER A 731 -8.47 20.47 16.96
N ASP A 732 -8.52 21.67 17.55
CA ASP A 732 -9.74 22.49 17.61
C ASP A 732 -10.33 22.74 16.20
N HIS A 733 -9.47 22.99 15.20
CA HIS A 733 -9.91 23.23 13.81
C HIS A 733 -10.44 21.99 13.08
N LYS A 734 -10.11 20.77 13.54
CA LYS A 734 -10.65 19.50 12.97
C LYS A 734 -11.84 18.96 13.77
N THR A 735 -12.09 19.54 14.94
CA THR A 735 -13.19 19.17 15.81
C THR A 735 -14.49 19.65 15.20
N LEU A 736 -15.49 18.76 15.16
CA LEU A 736 -16.77 19.00 14.49
C LEU A 736 -17.92 18.60 15.41
N VAL A 737 -18.98 19.40 15.44
CA VAL A 737 -20.20 19.13 16.21
C VAL A 737 -21.46 19.31 15.38
N ASN A 738 -22.59 18.69 15.75
CA ASN A 738 -23.88 18.88 15.07
C ASN A 738 -24.86 19.80 15.81
N PHE A 739 -24.43 20.46 16.89
CA PHE A 739 -25.26 21.29 17.77
C PHE A 739 -24.55 22.58 18.14
N ASP A 740 -25.33 23.56 18.61
CA ASP A 740 -24.80 24.86 19.02
C ASP A 740 -24.05 24.71 20.35
N ILE A 741 -22.80 25.15 20.38
CA ILE A 741 -21.96 25.13 21.57
C ILE A 741 -21.03 26.33 21.57
N SER A 742 -21.04 27.06 22.68
CA SER A 742 -20.15 28.18 22.94
C SER A 742 -19.48 27.99 24.30
N PHE A 743 -18.20 28.31 24.36
CA PHE A 743 -17.46 28.40 25.62
C PHE A 743 -17.13 29.89 25.80
N ASP A 744 -17.44 30.43 26.99
CA ASP A 744 -17.16 31.84 27.34
C ASP A 744 -17.70 32.89 26.34
N GLY A 745 -18.86 32.60 25.73
CA GLY A 745 -19.52 33.51 24.79
C GLY A 745 -18.96 33.51 23.35
N VAL A 746 -17.95 32.69 23.05
CA VAL A 746 -17.36 32.57 21.71
C VAL A 746 -17.68 31.21 21.08
N GLU A 747 -18.21 31.22 19.86
CA GLU A 747 -18.31 30.00 19.04
C GLU A 747 -16.93 29.64 18.48
N THR A 748 -16.21 28.76 19.18
CA THR A 748 -14.84 28.37 18.82
C THR A 748 -14.75 27.07 18.01
N ILE A 749 -15.86 26.36 17.77
CA ILE A 749 -15.84 24.98 17.25
C ILE A 749 -16.66 24.87 15.97
N ASN A 750 -16.12 24.15 14.99
CA ASN A 750 -16.77 23.98 13.70
C ASN A 750 -18.08 23.18 13.84
N ARG A 751 -19.15 23.71 13.24
CA ARG A 751 -20.42 23.02 13.14
C ARG A 751 -20.53 22.27 11.81
N CYS A 752 -21.09 21.07 11.82
CA CYS A 752 -21.42 20.34 10.61
C CYS A 752 -22.51 21.08 9.83
N GLN A 753 -22.17 21.63 8.67
CA GLN A 753 -23.06 22.42 7.81
C GLN A 753 -23.80 21.60 6.76
N ARG A 754 -23.91 20.27 6.93
CA ARG A 754 -24.54 19.40 5.94
C ARG A 754 -26.08 19.51 5.97
N PRO A 755 -26.75 19.68 4.82
CA PRO A 755 -28.20 19.83 4.78
C PRO A 755 -28.97 18.51 4.95
N ASP A 756 -28.30 17.36 4.92
CA ASP A 756 -28.91 16.03 4.92
C ASP A 756 -29.00 15.37 6.31
N ASP A 757 -28.74 16.12 7.39
CA ASP A 757 -28.70 15.62 8.79
C ASP A 757 -27.63 14.53 9.05
N TYR A 758 -26.71 14.29 8.11
CA TYR A 758 -25.64 13.30 8.25
C TYR A 758 -24.37 13.94 8.82
N PHE A 759 -23.73 13.21 9.73
CA PHE A 759 -22.50 13.61 10.41
C PHE A 759 -21.32 12.73 9.96
N PRO A 760 -20.21 13.32 9.48
CA PRO A 760 -19.08 12.56 8.93
C PRO A 760 -18.09 12.09 10.00
N TRP A 761 -17.66 10.83 9.91
CA TRP A 761 -16.59 10.29 10.73
C TRP A 761 -15.95 9.06 10.06
N CYS A 762 -14.62 9.00 9.97
CA CYS A 762 -13.85 7.83 9.48
C CYS A 762 -14.37 7.16 8.18
N GLY A 763 -14.85 7.94 7.21
CA GLY A 763 -15.36 7.43 5.93
C GLY A 763 -16.80 6.92 5.95
N ILE A 764 -17.52 7.14 7.06
CA ILE A 764 -18.95 6.90 7.19
C ILE A 764 -19.70 8.21 7.50
N LEU A 765 -20.98 8.22 7.17
CA LEU A 765 -21.93 9.28 7.46
C LEU A 765 -23.01 8.71 8.39
N VAL A 766 -23.14 9.25 9.60
CA VAL A 766 -24.12 8.83 10.61
C VAL A 766 -25.27 9.83 10.65
N ASN A 767 -26.51 9.37 10.46
CA ASN A 767 -27.66 10.26 10.56
C ASN A 767 -27.89 10.68 12.01
N SER A 768 -27.93 11.98 12.27
CA SER A 768 -28.06 12.57 13.61
C SER A 768 -29.45 12.42 14.26
N LYS A 769 -30.42 11.82 13.57
CA LYS A 769 -31.79 11.56 14.07
C LYS A 769 -32.11 10.07 14.13
N THR A 770 -31.66 9.28 13.15
CA THR A 770 -32.02 7.85 13.02
C THR A 770 -30.86 6.90 13.29
N LEU A 771 -29.62 7.41 13.37
CA LEU A 771 -28.37 6.63 13.40
C LEU A 771 -28.18 5.71 12.17
N ASP A 772 -28.95 5.92 11.09
CA ASP A 772 -28.71 5.27 9.80
C ASP A 772 -27.31 5.65 9.29
N VAL A 773 -26.60 4.67 8.72
CA VAL A 773 -25.22 4.84 8.25
C VAL A 773 -25.13 4.75 6.73
N LYS A 774 -24.42 5.72 6.14
CA LYS A 774 -24.03 5.73 4.72
C LYS A 774 -22.51 5.71 4.58
N ALA A 775 -22.03 5.27 3.43
CA ALA A 775 -20.62 5.44 3.07
C ALA A 775 -20.36 6.90 2.69
N ASP A 776 -19.24 7.47 3.15
CA ASP A 776 -18.85 8.83 2.75
C ASP A 776 -18.05 8.78 1.44
N TYR A 777 -18.68 9.23 0.36
CA TYR A 777 -18.04 9.36 -0.94
C TYR A 777 -17.52 10.76 -1.24
N GLY A 778 -17.67 11.76 -0.34
CA GLY A 778 -17.29 13.16 -0.59
C GLY A 778 -15.86 13.29 -1.11
N LYS A 779 -14.88 12.82 -0.33
CA LYS A 779 -13.45 12.78 -0.73
C LYS A 779 -13.16 11.99 -2.00
N THR A 780 -14.05 11.08 -2.40
CA THR A 780 -13.90 10.27 -3.63
C THR A 780 -14.21 11.06 -4.88
N PHE A 781 -15.07 12.07 -4.80
CA PHE A 781 -15.49 12.88 -5.92
C PHE A 781 -14.96 14.31 -5.86
N GLU A 782 -14.53 14.81 -4.69
CA GLU A 782 -13.74 16.04 -4.55
C GLU A 782 -12.42 15.96 -5.33
N THR A 783 -11.78 14.80 -5.31
CA THR A 783 -10.55 14.53 -6.08
C THR A 783 -10.87 13.78 -7.36
N ASP A 784 -10.06 13.93 -8.41
CA ASP A 784 -10.28 13.22 -9.68
C ASP A 784 -10.29 11.70 -9.43
N ILE A 785 -11.46 11.08 -9.58
CA ILE A 785 -11.69 9.65 -9.34
C ILE A 785 -10.76 8.76 -10.18
N ARG A 786 -10.27 9.29 -11.31
CA ARG A 786 -9.22 8.66 -12.12
C ARG A 786 -8.01 8.27 -11.28
N ASN A 787 -7.61 9.09 -10.32
CA ASN A 787 -6.47 8.85 -9.44
C ASN A 787 -6.70 7.71 -8.44
N SER A 788 -7.94 7.23 -8.27
CA SER A 788 -8.27 6.09 -7.41
C SER A 788 -8.20 4.74 -8.13
N PHE A 789 -8.22 4.74 -9.46
CA PHE A 789 -8.33 3.56 -10.29
C PHE A 789 -7.04 3.33 -11.07
N SER A 790 -6.46 2.13 -10.95
CA SER A 790 -5.19 1.79 -11.61
C SER A 790 -5.32 0.43 -12.26
N VAL A 791 -5.26 0.44 -13.58
CA VAL A 791 -5.26 -0.75 -14.45
C VAL A 791 -4.05 -0.60 -15.35
N GLY A 792 -3.13 -1.56 -15.31
CA GLY A 792 -1.96 -1.56 -16.20
C GLY A 792 -2.26 -2.20 -17.55
N ASP A 793 -1.36 -1.99 -18.52
CA ASP A 793 -1.52 -2.41 -19.92
C ASP A 793 -1.06 -3.87 -20.17
N GLY A 794 -1.33 -4.77 -19.23
CA GLY A 794 -0.91 -6.18 -19.31
C GLY A 794 -1.87 -7.05 -20.14
N CYS A 795 -1.43 -8.20 -20.67
CA CYS A 795 -2.27 -9.09 -21.49
C CYS A 795 -3.57 -9.64 -20.85
N ARG A 796 -3.84 -9.32 -19.58
CA ARG A 796 -5.04 -9.72 -18.83
C ARG A 796 -5.86 -8.50 -18.38
N ILE A 797 -5.94 -7.47 -19.22
CA ILE A 797 -6.70 -6.23 -18.92
C ILE A 797 -8.15 -6.56 -18.52
N GLY A 798 -8.80 -7.48 -19.23
CA GLY A 798 -10.18 -7.91 -18.96
C GLY A 798 -10.39 -8.54 -17.57
N GLU A 799 -9.49 -9.44 -17.16
CA GLU A 799 -9.53 -10.05 -15.82
C GLU A 799 -9.22 -9.01 -14.73
N THR A 800 -8.23 -8.15 -15.01
CA THR A 800 -7.79 -7.09 -14.09
C THR A 800 -8.90 -6.08 -13.84
N VAL A 801 -9.64 -5.65 -14.87
CA VAL A 801 -10.75 -4.71 -14.70
C VAL A 801 -11.88 -5.34 -13.87
N VAL A 802 -12.25 -6.61 -14.12
CA VAL A 802 -13.25 -7.32 -13.30
C VAL A 802 -12.80 -7.37 -11.84
N GLN A 803 -11.55 -7.74 -11.59
CA GLN A 803 -10.98 -7.78 -10.24
C GLN A 803 -11.00 -6.39 -9.55
N LYS A 804 -10.63 -5.32 -10.26
CA LYS A 804 -10.60 -3.96 -9.69
C LYS A 804 -12.00 -3.41 -9.42
N LEU A 805 -12.96 -3.67 -10.30
CA LEU A 805 -14.35 -3.25 -10.13
C LEU A 805 -15.04 -4.01 -8.99
N THR A 806 -14.84 -5.33 -8.91
CA THR A 806 -15.33 -6.14 -7.78
C THR A 806 -14.68 -5.72 -6.47
N GLN A 807 -13.36 -5.47 -6.45
CA GLN A 807 -12.67 -4.93 -5.28
C GLN A 807 -13.23 -3.56 -4.86
N SER A 808 -13.56 -2.69 -5.82
CA SER A 808 -14.20 -1.41 -5.52
C SER A 808 -15.55 -1.59 -4.81
N PHE A 809 -16.38 -2.52 -5.28
CA PHE A 809 -17.66 -2.81 -4.65
C PHE A 809 -17.48 -3.40 -3.24
N GLN A 810 -16.49 -4.28 -3.05
CA GLN A 810 -16.19 -4.89 -1.75
C GLN A 810 -15.89 -3.87 -0.65
N GLN A 811 -15.31 -2.70 -0.98
CA GLN A 811 -14.93 -1.68 0.01
C GLN A 811 -16.10 -1.21 0.90
N HIS A 812 -17.31 -1.13 0.34
CA HIS A 812 -18.51 -0.69 1.07
C HIS A 812 -19.62 -1.76 1.07
N ALA A 813 -19.26 -3.03 0.84
CA ALA A 813 -20.19 -4.16 0.93
C ALA A 813 -20.06 -4.84 2.29
N HIS A 814 -20.65 -4.19 3.30
CA HIS A 814 -20.59 -4.60 4.71
C HIS A 814 -21.98 -4.56 5.37
N ALA A 815 -22.20 -5.33 6.43
CA ALA A 815 -23.45 -5.34 7.19
C ALA A 815 -23.83 -3.93 7.70
N LEU A 816 -22.83 -3.12 8.06
CA LEU A 816 -22.97 -1.69 8.40
C LEU A 816 -23.83 -0.90 7.41
N TYR A 817 -23.79 -1.25 6.12
CA TYR A 817 -24.53 -0.56 5.06
C TYR A 817 -25.76 -1.33 4.55
N ALA A 818 -25.78 -2.65 4.77
CA ALA A 818 -26.73 -3.57 4.13
C ALA A 818 -27.73 -4.22 5.09
N ASP A 819 -27.53 -4.14 6.41
CA ASP A 819 -28.44 -4.70 7.41
C ASP A 819 -29.71 -3.83 7.52
N CYS A 820 -30.86 -4.41 7.20
CA CYS A 820 -32.16 -3.75 7.25
C CYS A 820 -32.75 -3.66 8.65
N ASN A 821 -32.16 -4.33 9.64
CA ASN A 821 -32.52 -4.16 11.06
C ASN A 821 -31.81 -2.95 11.68
N PHE A 822 -30.61 -2.62 11.18
CA PHE A 822 -29.85 -1.47 11.64
C PHE A 822 -30.18 -0.20 10.86
N ASN A 823 -30.26 -0.28 9.53
CA ASN A 823 -30.58 0.85 8.65
C ASN A 823 -32.00 0.76 8.10
N SER A 824 -32.62 1.91 7.83
CA SER A 824 -33.89 1.94 7.09
C SER A 824 -33.76 1.30 5.70
N SER A 825 -34.87 0.76 5.20
CA SER A 825 -34.93 0.15 3.86
C SER A 825 -34.52 1.12 2.74
N GLU A 826 -34.76 2.42 2.92
CA GLU A 826 -34.35 3.46 1.98
C GLU A 826 -32.83 3.68 1.99
N THR A 827 -32.23 3.81 3.18
CA THR A 827 -30.77 3.94 3.33
C THR A 827 -30.04 2.73 2.75
N VAL A 828 -30.52 1.50 2.99
CA VAL A 828 -29.91 0.30 2.40
C VAL A 828 -29.96 0.32 0.87
N LYS A 829 -31.09 0.68 0.27
CA LYS A 829 -31.21 0.78 -1.20
C LYS A 829 -30.26 1.84 -1.77
N ARG A 830 -30.12 2.98 -1.08
CA ARG A 830 -29.22 4.05 -1.47
C ARG A 830 -27.74 3.64 -1.37
N ASN A 831 -27.33 3.03 -0.25
CA ASN A 831 -25.98 2.49 -0.06
C ASN A 831 -25.61 1.49 -1.17
N LEU A 832 -26.53 0.57 -1.51
CA LEU A 832 -26.33 -0.39 -2.58
C LEU A 832 -26.15 0.30 -3.94
N TYR A 833 -27.01 1.27 -4.25
CA TYR A 833 -26.94 2.02 -5.51
C TYR A 833 -25.64 2.82 -5.64
N GLU A 834 -25.28 3.60 -4.61
CA GLU A 834 -24.09 4.44 -4.61
C GLU A 834 -22.80 3.61 -4.69
N ASN A 835 -22.74 2.45 -4.03
CA ASN A 835 -21.60 1.55 -4.14
C ASN A 835 -21.43 0.99 -5.58
N TYR A 836 -22.53 0.61 -6.24
CA TYR A 836 -22.49 0.24 -7.67
C TYR A 836 -22.14 1.43 -8.56
N LEU A 837 -22.59 2.64 -8.22
CA LEU A 837 -22.29 3.85 -8.98
C LEU A 837 -20.80 4.16 -8.97
N VAL A 838 -20.11 4.03 -7.82
CA VAL A 838 -18.65 4.17 -7.77
C VAL A 838 -17.94 3.15 -8.66
N ALA A 839 -18.39 1.88 -8.65
CA ALA A 839 -17.85 0.87 -9.56
C ALA A 839 -18.13 1.24 -11.03
N ALA A 840 -19.32 1.74 -11.35
CA ALA A 840 -19.68 2.18 -12.69
C ALA A 840 -18.84 3.38 -13.17
N VAL A 841 -18.58 4.37 -12.31
CA VAL A 841 -17.72 5.53 -12.65
C VAL A 841 -16.29 5.07 -12.91
N LYS A 842 -15.75 4.15 -12.10
CA LYS A 842 -14.43 3.55 -12.35
C LYS A 842 -14.38 2.75 -13.65
N MET A 843 -15.48 2.10 -14.04
CA MET A 843 -15.59 1.51 -15.38
C MET A 843 -15.57 2.60 -16.45
N GLY A 844 -16.22 3.74 -16.23
CA GLY A 844 -16.14 4.88 -17.14
C GLY A 844 -14.70 5.38 -17.34
N VAL A 845 -13.91 5.45 -16.26
CA VAL A 845 -12.46 5.74 -16.34
C VAL A 845 -11.73 4.68 -17.17
N PHE A 846 -12.00 3.39 -16.95
CA PHE A 846 -11.40 2.32 -17.76
C PHE A 846 -11.70 2.49 -19.26
N LEU A 847 -12.95 2.80 -19.60
CA LEU A 847 -13.41 2.97 -20.97
C LEU A 847 -12.80 4.20 -21.67
N THR A 848 -12.39 5.21 -20.91
CA THR A 848 -11.90 6.49 -21.44
C THR A 848 -10.37 6.57 -21.45
N ASP A 849 -9.71 6.17 -20.36
CA ASP A 849 -8.27 6.37 -20.16
C ASP A 849 -7.42 5.15 -20.55
N VAL A 850 -7.97 3.94 -20.49
CA VAL A 850 -7.18 2.68 -20.55
C VAL A 850 -7.46 1.88 -21.81
N LEU A 851 -8.71 1.86 -22.27
CA LEU A 851 -9.15 0.94 -23.29
C LEU A 851 -8.84 1.44 -24.71
N ASP A 852 -7.98 0.74 -25.45
CA ASP A 852 -7.83 0.96 -26.90
C ASP A 852 -8.99 0.33 -27.67
N TRP A 853 -9.94 1.18 -28.06
CA TRP A 853 -11.17 0.81 -28.77
C TRP A 853 -10.96 0.08 -30.10
N LYS A 854 -9.76 0.12 -30.69
CA LYS A 854 -9.46 -0.64 -31.92
C LYS A 854 -9.45 -2.15 -31.72
N ARG A 855 -9.33 -2.64 -30.48
CA ARG A 855 -9.15 -4.07 -30.15
C ARG A 855 -10.23 -4.64 -29.21
N VAL A 856 -11.36 -3.95 -29.05
CA VAL A 856 -12.34 -4.26 -28.00
C VAL A 856 -13.49 -5.12 -28.50
N ASN A 857 -13.76 -6.21 -27.77
CA ASN A 857 -15.00 -6.95 -27.88
C ASN A 857 -16.06 -6.34 -26.93
N VAL A 858 -17.04 -5.64 -27.50
CA VAL A 858 -18.13 -5.00 -26.74
C VAL A 858 -18.94 -6.01 -25.90
N ALA A 859 -19.16 -7.23 -26.42
CA ALA A 859 -19.87 -8.28 -25.68
C ALA A 859 -19.08 -8.74 -24.44
N TYR A 860 -17.75 -8.74 -24.51
CA TYR A 860 -16.91 -9.02 -23.35
C TYR A 860 -17.09 -7.94 -22.27
N ILE A 861 -17.10 -6.66 -22.65
CA ILE A 861 -17.30 -5.54 -21.72
C ILE A 861 -18.69 -5.59 -21.09
N GLN A 862 -19.72 -6.01 -21.84
CA GLN A 862 -21.04 -6.26 -21.27
C GLN A 862 -20.98 -7.38 -20.21
N ARG A 863 -20.27 -8.47 -20.48
CA ARG A 863 -20.04 -9.55 -19.51
C ARG A 863 -19.28 -9.08 -18.27
N VAL A 864 -18.38 -8.09 -18.38
CA VAL A 864 -17.74 -7.45 -17.21
C VAL A 864 -18.79 -6.81 -16.30
N VAL A 865 -19.75 -6.06 -16.87
CA VAL A 865 -20.86 -5.46 -16.09
C VAL A 865 -21.68 -6.54 -15.40
N GLU A 866 -22.07 -7.58 -16.14
CA GLU A 866 -22.84 -8.71 -15.60
C GLU A 866 -22.09 -9.40 -14.45
N ASN A 867 -20.79 -9.67 -14.61
CA ASN A 867 -19.96 -10.28 -13.58
C ASN A 867 -19.87 -9.42 -12.31
N VAL A 868 -19.69 -8.10 -12.44
CA VAL A 868 -19.60 -7.18 -11.28
C VAL A 868 -20.93 -7.10 -10.55
N VAL A 869 -22.06 -7.03 -11.27
CA VAL A 869 -23.40 -6.98 -10.68
C VAL A 869 -23.77 -8.32 -10.02
N GLN A 870 -23.53 -9.45 -10.69
CA GLN A 870 -23.74 -10.78 -10.08
C GLN A 870 -22.88 -10.98 -8.83
N PHE A 871 -21.61 -10.57 -8.90
CA PHE A 871 -20.70 -10.60 -7.76
C PHE A 871 -21.25 -9.75 -6.61
N GLY A 872 -21.65 -8.51 -6.87
CA GLY A 872 -22.14 -7.60 -5.82
C GLY A 872 -23.41 -8.10 -5.14
N VAL A 873 -24.35 -8.71 -5.88
CA VAL A 873 -25.54 -9.36 -5.30
C VAL A 873 -25.14 -10.51 -4.39
N ARG A 874 -24.34 -11.47 -4.88
CA ARG A 874 -23.89 -12.63 -4.09
C ARG A 874 -23.13 -12.19 -2.84
N TYR A 875 -22.22 -11.23 -3.00
CA TYR A 875 -21.35 -10.76 -1.92
C TYR A 875 -22.12 -9.99 -0.84
N THR A 876 -23.08 -9.13 -1.23
CA THR A 876 -23.93 -8.40 -0.27
C THR A 876 -24.77 -9.37 0.54
N LEU A 877 -25.45 -10.30 -0.12
CA LEU A 877 -26.31 -11.28 0.56
C LEU A 877 -25.50 -12.16 1.50
N PHE A 878 -24.33 -12.64 1.05
CA PHE A 878 -23.39 -13.38 1.88
C PHE A 878 -22.95 -12.58 3.11
N LYS A 879 -22.53 -11.33 2.93
CA LYS A 879 -22.08 -10.47 4.04
C LYS A 879 -23.19 -10.16 5.04
N ALA A 880 -24.40 -9.92 4.56
CA ALA A 880 -25.56 -9.71 5.42
C ALA A 880 -25.92 -10.97 6.21
N SER A 881 -25.82 -12.17 5.60
CA SER A 881 -26.19 -13.44 6.23
C SER A 881 -25.13 -14.06 7.13
N THR A 882 -23.85 -13.67 6.98
CA THR A 882 -22.76 -14.21 7.82
C THR A 882 -22.82 -13.80 9.30
N LYS A 883 -23.76 -12.91 9.66
CA LYS A 883 -23.80 -12.28 10.99
C LYS A 883 -25.13 -12.58 11.68
N GLN A 884 -25.02 -13.08 12.91
CA GLN A 884 -26.18 -13.40 13.73
C GLN A 884 -27.02 -12.13 13.98
N GLY A 885 -28.32 -12.19 13.67
CA GLY A 885 -29.24 -11.07 13.83
C GLY A 885 -29.12 -9.93 12.81
N SER A 886 -28.37 -10.10 11.72
CA SER A 886 -28.32 -9.19 10.57
C SER A 886 -28.98 -9.84 9.36
N TYR A 887 -29.77 -9.07 8.60
CA TYR A 887 -30.38 -9.57 7.37
C TYR A 887 -30.65 -8.43 6.37
N CYS A 888 -30.61 -8.76 5.09
CA CYS A 888 -30.96 -7.85 4.01
C CYS A 888 -32.32 -8.27 3.44
N THR A 889 -33.37 -7.49 3.69
CA THR A 889 -34.72 -7.76 3.17
C THR A 889 -34.90 -7.29 1.73
N VAL A 890 -33.93 -6.56 1.18
CA VAL A 890 -33.99 -6.06 -0.20
C VAL A 890 -33.99 -7.25 -1.17
N PRO A 891 -35.03 -7.43 -2.01
CA PRO A 891 -35.11 -8.58 -2.90
C PRO A 891 -33.91 -8.61 -3.86
N PRO A 892 -33.30 -9.78 -4.14
CA PRO A 892 -32.15 -9.88 -5.04
C PRO A 892 -32.41 -9.25 -6.42
N ARG A 893 -33.64 -9.39 -6.94
CA ARG A 893 -34.08 -8.76 -8.20
C ARG A 893 -33.97 -7.22 -8.17
N LEU A 894 -34.24 -6.58 -7.02
CA LEU A 894 -34.07 -5.14 -6.87
C LEU A 894 -32.58 -4.76 -6.83
N ILE A 895 -31.74 -5.55 -6.15
CA ILE A 895 -30.29 -5.30 -6.11
C ILE A 895 -29.68 -5.40 -7.53
N TYR A 896 -30.10 -6.40 -8.32
CA TYR A 896 -29.73 -6.50 -9.74
C TYR A 896 -30.11 -5.23 -10.50
N TRP A 897 -31.35 -4.76 -10.33
CA TRP A 897 -31.83 -3.55 -11.02
C TRP A 897 -31.04 -2.30 -10.62
N LEU A 898 -30.77 -2.09 -9.33
CA LEU A 898 -29.95 -0.97 -8.84
C LEU A 898 -28.55 -0.99 -9.45
N GLY A 899 -27.92 -2.18 -9.51
CA GLY A 899 -26.62 -2.36 -10.14
C GLY A 899 -26.64 -1.97 -11.61
N TYR A 900 -27.52 -2.55 -12.43
CA TYR A 900 -27.60 -2.21 -13.85
C TYR A 900 -27.99 -0.74 -14.09
N LYS A 901 -28.84 -0.15 -13.25
CA LYS A 901 -29.19 1.28 -13.33
C LYS A 901 -28.01 2.20 -13.07
N ALA A 902 -27.10 1.84 -12.16
CA ALA A 902 -25.88 2.61 -11.92
C ALA A 902 -24.97 2.63 -13.16
N PHE A 903 -24.75 1.46 -13.80
CA PHE A 903 -23.97 1.36 -15.05
C PHE A 903 -24.65 2.08 -16.22
N GLU A 904 -25.97 1.91 -16.40
CA GLU A 904 -26.74 2.62 -17.42
C GLU A 904 -26.53 4.14 -17.30
N ARG A 905 -26.58 4.68 -16.08
CA ARG A 905 -26.44 6.11 -15.84
C ARG A 905 -25.08 6.66 -16.25
N VAL A 906 -23.99 5.97 -15.92
CA VAL A 906 -22.64 6.38 -16.32
C VAL A 906 -22.48 6.30 -17.85
N LEU A 907 -22.99 5.24 -18.48
CA LEU A 907 -22.92 5.09 -19.94
C LEU A 907 -23.71 6.16 -20.69
N VAL A 908 -24.89 6.57 -20.17
CA VAL A 908 -25.65 7.71 -20.71
C VAL A 908 -24.80 8.98 -20.67
N LYS A 909 -24.09 9.24 -19.55
CA LYS A 909 -23.24 10.42 -19.43
C LYS A 909 -22.08 10.41 -20.42
N LEU A 910 -21.37 9.28 -20.54
CA LEU A 910 -20.28 9.11 -21.51
C LEU A 910 -20.76 9.27 -22.96
N MET A 911 -22.00 8.86 -23.27
CA MET A 911 -22.58 9.07 -24.59
C MET A 911 -22.88 10.55 -24.86
N SER A 912 -23.37 11.29 -23.86
CA SER A 912 -23.73 12.71 -23.98
C SER A 912 -22.53 13.67 -23.94
N ASP A 913 -21.37 13.21 -23.46
CA ASP A 913 -20.18 14.04 -23.34
C ASP A 913 -19.55 14.31 -24.71
N SER A 914 -19.71 15.54 -25.20
CA SER A 914 -19.19 15.96 -26.50
C SER A 914 -17.65 16.01 -26.60
N SER A 915 -16.96 16.07 -25.44
CA SER A 915 -15.48 16.11 -25.37
C SER A 915 -14.84 14.75 -25.70
N LEU A 916 -15.61 13.66 -25.62
CA LEU A 916 -15.11 12.31 -25.83
C LEU A 916 -15.07 11.94 -27.32
N ASN A 917 -14.04 11.17 -27.70
CA ASN A 917 -13.86 10.67 -29.06
C ASN A 917 -15.10 9.87 -29.55
N ASN A 918 -15.45 10.05 -30.83
CA ASN A 918 -16.55 9.36 -31.52
C ASN A 918 -16.55 7.84 -31.31
N ALA A 919 -15.39 7.20 -31.26
CA ALA A 919 -15.26 5.76 -31.01
C ALA A 919 -15.80 5.37 -29.62
N ILE A 920 -15.43 6.13 -28.59
CA ILE A 920 -15.88 5.94 -27.20
C ILE A 920 -17.39 6.12 -27.12
N ARG A 921 -17.92 7.18 -27.75
CA ARG A 921 -19.36 7.47 -27.77
C ARG A 921 -20.15 6.40 -28.53
N ALA A 922 -19.65 5.92 -29.66
CA ALA A 922 -20.29 4.84 -30.43
C ALA A 922 -20.30 3.52 -29.65
N ALA A 923 -19.21 3.18 -28.96
CA ALA A 923 -19.16 1.98 -28.15
C ALA A 923 -20.01 2.08 -26.88
N SER A 924 -20.01 3.24 -26.22
CA SER A 924 -20.88 3.52 -25.07
C SER A 924 -22.36 3.39 -25.45
N ARG A 925 -22.75 3.82 -26.66
CA ARG A 925 -24.09 3.58 -27.22
C ARG A 925 -24.42 2.08 -27.37
N LYS A 926 -23.49 1.27 -27.88
CA LYS A 926 -23.69 -0.19 -28.00
C LYS A 926 -23.83 -0.86 -26.64
N LEU A 927 -22.97 -0.50 -25.68
CA LEU A 927 -23.05 -0.99 -24.29
C LEU A 927 -24.36 -0.57 -23.62
N LEU A 928 -24.77 0.68 -23.83
CA LEU A 928 -26.02 1.21 -23.29
C LEU A 928 -27.23 0.44 -23.84
N ARG A 929 -27.24 0.01 -25.11
CA ARG A 929 -28.30 -0.85 -25.64
C ARG A 929 -28.37 -2.19 -24.90
N GLY A 930 -27.24 -2.84 -24.63
CA GLY A 930 -27.20 -4.12 -23.90
C GLY A 930 -27.61 -4.00 -22.43
N VAL A 931 -27.05 -3.03 -21.70
CA VAL A 931 -27.39 -2.77 -20.30
C VAL A 931 -28.83 -2.26 -20.18
N GLY A 932 -29.23 -1.33 -21.03
CA GLY A 932 -30.58 -0.77 -21.09
C GLY A 932 -31.64 -1.81 -21.44
N ALA A 933 -31.35 -2.76 -22.34
CA ALA A 933 -32.24 -3.90 -22.61
C ALA A 933 -32.45 -4.75 -21.36
N THR A 934 -31.39 -4.98 -20.58
CA THR A 934 -31.46 -5.72 -19.30
C THR A 934 -32.29 -4.98 -18.27
N VAL A 935 -32.08 -3.67 -18.13
CA VAL A 935 -32.85 -2.78 -17.24
C VAL A 935 -34.33 -2.71 -17.61
N ASN A 936 -34.66 -2.75 -18.91
CA ASN A 936 -36.01 -2.65 -19.43
C ASN A 936 -36.75 -4.00 -19.55
N LYS A 937 -36.15 -5.12 -19.14
CA LYS A 937 -36.83 -6.42 -19.12
C LYS A 937 -38.10 -6.35 -18.27
N GLY A 938 -39.16 -7.04 -18.70
CA GLY A 938 -40.47 -7.03 -18.02
C GLY A 938 -40.42 -7.36 -16.52
N ILE A 939 -39.48 -8.23 -16.13
CA ILE A 939 -39.17 -8.57 -14.73
C ILE A 939 -38.87 -7.33 -13.83
N PHE A 940 -38.40 -6.21 -14.40
CA PHE A 940 -38.09 -4.98 -13.66
C PHE A 940 -39.14 -3.87 -13.81
N LYS A 941 -40.25 -4.11 -14.53
CA LYS A 941 -41.30 -3.09 -14.80
C LYS A 941 -41.76 -2.37 -13.53
N ARG A 942 -41.96 -3.12 -12.44
CA ARG A 942 -42.40 -2.59 -11.12
C ARG A 942 -41.41 -1.64 -10.45
N TYR A 943 -40.10 -1.76 -10.72
CA TYR A 943 -39.09 -0.88 -10.13
C TYR A 943 -38.92 0.39 -10.95
N ARG A 944 -39.08 0.30 -12.27
CA ARG A 944 -38.98 1.44 -13.20
C ARG A 944 -40.02 2.53 -12.92
N THR A 945 -41.23 2.14 -12.52
CA THR A 945 -42.34 3.06 -12.22
C THR A 945 -42.35 3.54 -10.77
N ASN A 946 -41.44 3.07 -9.92
CA ASN A 946 -41.42 3.42 -8.50
C ASN A 946 -40.78 4.81 -8.29
N ARG A 947 -41.58 5.77 -7.83
CA ARG A 947 -41.13 7.16 -7.60
C ARG A 947 -40.00 7.26 -6.57
N ASN A 948 -40.05 6.49 -5.48
CA ASN A 948 -39.03 6.53 -4.42
C ASN A 948 -37.69 5.99 -4.91
N LEU A 949 -37.68 4.88 -5.67
CA LEU A 949 -36.45 4.36 -6.29
C LEU A 949 -35.84 5.35 -7.29
N ASN A 950 -36.67 6.00 -8.10
CA ASN A 950 -36.21 7.02 -9.03
C ASN A 950 -35.69 8.28 -8.31
N SER A 951 -36.26 8.61 -7.14
CA SER A 951 -35.76 9.66 -6.26
C SER A 951 -34.35 9.35 -5.74
N ILE A 952 -34.11 8.13 -5.24
CA ILE A 952 -32.77 7.66 -4.80
C ILE A 952 -31.76 7.81 -5.94
N VAL A 953 -32.11 7.34 -7.14
CA VAL A 953 -31.25 7.44 -8.33
C VAL A 953 -30.96 8.90 -8.69
N LYS A 954 -31.96 9.80 -8.57
CA LYS A 954 -31.82 11.22 -8.89
C LYS A 954 -30.98 11.99 -7.85
N HIS A 955 -31.19 11.76 -6.56
CA HIS A 955 -30.50 12.51 -5.50
C HIS A 955 -29.04 12.09 -5.30
N SER A 956 -28.71 10.81 -5.52
CA SER A 956 -27.32 10.35 -5.47
C SER A 956 -26.46 10.94 -6.60
N LEU A 957 -27.04 11.58 -7.62
CA LEU A 957 -26.31 12.25 -8.70
C LEU A 957 -25.79 13.64 -8.34
N ASN A 958 -26.53 14.40 -7.52
CA ASN A 958 -26.16 15.79 -7.21
C ASN A 958 -25.11 15.89 -6.09
N HIS A 959 -24.92 14.82 -5.31
CA HIS A 959 -23.93 14.76 -4.24
C HIS A 959 -22.59 14.12 -4.65
N LEU A 960 -22.52 13.51 -5.84
CA LEU A 960 -21.34 12.79 -6.34
C LEU A 960 -20.75 13.43 -7.60
N TYR A 961 -21.21 14.63 -7.99
CA TYR A 961 -20.71 15.41 -9.11
C TYR A 961 -20.31 16.81 -8.71
#